data_AF-A0ABD3GEN0-F1
#
_entry.id   AF-A0ABD3GEN0-F1
#
_cell.length_a   1.000
_cell.length_b   1.000
_cell.length_c   1.000
_cell.angle_alpha   90.00
_cell.angle_beta   90.00
_cell.angle_gamma   90.00
#
_symmetry.space_group_name_H-M   'P 1'
#
loop_
_entity.id
_entity.type
_entity.pdbx_description
1 polymer ?
#
loop_
_entity_poly.entity_id
_entity_poly.type
_entity_poly.pdbx_seq_one_letter_code
_entity_poly.pdbx_strand_id
1 'polypeptide(L)'
;MGKGQSNETLTHHHDNGTSLEVALTSGSGFPTDPWKKPGSNYPCTPGLLAMDDVQRFSHVVPFRNQAGATPSADPRPDELLGELEYDLFKLQQPHDTDVSEEKRQLALSVTRRFIYRVKDNFLGFQTVITPSYSHLADFLDCHLNNAGDPFATGSYLSQTKFMERAVLDYFASLWKAEWPHEVRTQEADDSSITKLVETPENPSSYWGFVLSMGSTEGTLYGMWNGRDYLSGKIMLIDGHLAGDCLLECHDNGCHTNGRSNGQGKAVESNLVNVDQERAIVEKLSGTVLRSPTKESRTPICFYSSVSHYSVRKAMVILKIKTFHQVATKLNFPPPKGFDSWPTEVPSNEDGSVHVQSLAILVEEFAQRGYPALICFNYGSTFKGAYDDVGKAADLLLPIFHRHNLLNRSFSYTDEKGELRRVQRHGFWVHVDGAVGAAYMPFLKMAHMHGMLEQDISIPEFDFALRGKKTEHYDYSDVEVVNSIAVSGHKWIGCPVPTGVYMTKTKNQIMPLEKPSYIHTLDTTLAGSRSGLASAFMWDYLSRHSFNALMEKAVHCHKMAATLAEKLRTLNDLVERRELHPNLSPPTLWVCRSPVSLAVIFRRPNKAIMQKYILCGEEEFRPGESRKLTHVYAMEHVTLEHVDRLIHDLSQDGAFDLHE
;
A
#
# COMPACT_ATOMS: atom_id res chain seq x y z
N MET A 1 -39.41 34.27 -41.77
CA MET A 1 -38.70 35.12 -40.79
C MET A 1 -38.82 34.41 -39.45
N GLY A 2 -37.80 33.99 -38.70
CA GLY A 2 -36.33 34.08 -38.73
C GLY A 2 -35.89 33.71 -37.30
N LYS A 3 -35.16 32.59 -37.12
CA LYS A 3 -33.73 32.49 -36.69
C LYS A 3 -33.44 32.99 -35.26
N GLY A 4 -32.67 32.30 -34.41
CA GLY A 4 -31.87 31.09 -34.60
C GLY A 4 -31.15 30.67 -33.31
N GLN A 5 -30.81 29.38 -33.24
CA GLN A 5 -29.86 28.76 -32.31
C GLN A 5 -28.46 28.86 -32.92
N SER A 6 -27.43 29.14 -32.12
CA SER A 6 -26.02 29.03 -32.50
C SER A 6 -25.40 27.84 -31.77
N ASN A 7 -25.20 26.75 -32.51
CA ASN A 7 -24.20 25.72 -32.22
C ASN A 7 -22.86 26.23 -32.77
N GLU A 8 -21.83 26.33 -31.94
CA GLU A 8 -20.45 26.40 -32.41
C GLU A 8 -19.81 25.03 -32.30
N THR A 9 -19.61 24.41 -33.46
CA THR A 9 -18.88 23.17 -33.67
C THR A 9 -17.42 23.54 -33.95
N LEU A 10 -16.50 23.23 -33.04
CA LEU A 10 -15.06 23.22 -33.33
C LEU A 10 -14.70 21.88 -33.95
N THR A 11 -14.67 21.84 -35.28
CA THR A 11 -14.15 20.70 -36.05
C THR A 11 -12.63 20.77 -36.10
N HIS A 12 -11.95 19.86 -35.40
CA HIS A 12 -10.59 19.44 -35.75
C HIS A 12 -10.67 18.11 -36.52
N HIS A 13 -10.32 18.15 -37.80
CA HIS A 13 -10.05 16.97 -38.60
C HIS A 13 -8.65 16.46 -38.26
N HIS A 14 -8.54 15.22 -37.76
CA HIS A 14 -7.53 14.25 -38.20
C HIS A 14 -7.86 12.82 -37.70
N ASP A 15 -7.82 11.90 -38.67
CA ASP A 15 -7.64 10.45 -38.65
C ASP A 15 -8.65 9.47 -38.00
N ASN A 16 -9.08 8.55 -38.86
CA ASN A 16 -9.86 7.35 -38.60
C ASN A 16 -9.14 6.41 -37.61
N GLY A 17 -9.43 6.58 -36.32
CA GLY A 17 -9.32 5.52 -35.32
C GLY A 17 -10.72 5.24 -34.78
N THR A 18 -11.19 4.01 -34.87
CA THR A 18 -12.42 3.57 -34.22
C THR A 18 -12.30 3.78 -32.71
N SER A 19 -12.79 4.90 -32.20
CA SER A 19 -13.02 5.12 -30.78
C SER A 19 -14.20 4.23 -30.38
N LEU A 20 -13.91 3.10 -29.73
CA LEU A 20 -14.92 2.34 -29.02
C LEU A 20 -15.50 3.22 -27.90
N GLU A 21 -16.71 3.75 -28.11
CA GLU A 21 -17.53 4.31 -27.03
C GLU A 21 -17.86 3.19 -26.04
N VAL A 22 -17.11 3.11 -24.94
CA VAL A 22 -17.37 2.14 -23.88
C VAL A 22 -18.52 2.67 -23.02
N ALA A 23 -19.70 2.09 -23.19
CA ALA A 23 -20.85 2.37 -22.34
C ALA A 23 -20.62 1.80 -20.93
N LEU A 24 -20.41 2.69 -19.95
CA LEU A 24 -20.37 2.39 -18.52
C LEU A 24 -21.78 1.97 -18.04
N THR A 25 -22.16 0.72 -18.29
CA THR A 25 -23.42 0.16 -17.77
C THR A 25 -23.18 -0.62 -16.50
N SER A 26 -24.03 -0.38 -15.49
CA SER A 26 -24.08 -1.10 -14.22
C SER A 26 -24.38 -2.58 -14.46
N GLY A 27 -23.35 -3.43 -14.43
CA GLY A 27 -23.43 -4.85 -14.75
C GLY A 27 -22.20 -5.38 -15.49
N SER A 28 -21.43 -4.49 -16.11
CA SER A 28 -20.08 -4.77 -16.61
C SER A 28 -19.08 -4.61 -15.46
N GLY A 29 -18.04 -5.45 -15.38
CA GLY A 29 -17.05 -5.48 -14.28
C GLY A 29 -16.16 -4.23 -14.13
N PHE A 30 -16.61 -3.07 -14.60
CA PHE A 30 -16.02 -1.76 -14.36
C PHE A 30 -16.35 -1.25 -12.95
N PRO A 31 -15.46 -0.41 -12.38
CA PRO A 31 -15.80 0.39 -11.21
C PRO A 31 -17.06 1.23 -11.46
N THR A 32 -17.83 1.51 -10.41
CA THR A 32 -18.90 2.51 -10.47
C THR A 32 -18.30 3.86 -10.89
N ASP A 33 -18.98 4.62 -11.76
CA ASP A 33 -18.49 5.90 -12.30
C ASP A 33 -17.93 6.79 -11.17
N PRO A 34 -16.59 7.00 -11.09
CA PRO A 34 -15.94 7.69 -9.97
C PRO A 34 -16.34 9.17 -9.85
N TRP A 35 -17.14 9.70 -10.79
CA TRP A 35 -17.56 11.10 -10.84
C TRP A 35 -19.04 11.33 -10.52
N LYS A 36 -19.73 10.38 -9.85
CA LYS A 36 -20.99 10.74 -9.17
C LYS A 36 -20.72 11.91 -8.23
N LYS A 37 -21.44 13.03 -8.43
CA LYS A 37 -21.33 14.22 -7.56
C LYS A 37 -21.48 13.78 -6.10
N PRO A 38 -20.46 13.99 -5.25
CA PRO A 38 -20.63 13.83 -3.82
C PRO A 38 -21.82 14.70 -3.37
N GLY A 39 -22.63 14.20 -2.43
CA GLY A 39 -23.73 14.99 -1.86
C GLY A 39 -23.21 16.31 -1.26
N SER A 40 -24.12 17.24 -0.97
CA SER A 40 -23.79 18.58 -0.42
C SER A 40 -22.93 18.56 0.85
N ASN A 41 -22.88 17.43 1.55
CA ASN A 41 -22.18 17.25 2.82
C ASN A 41 -20.71 16.80 2.68
N TYR A 42 -20.18 16.66 1.45
CA TYR A 42 -18.77 16.33 1.22
C TYR A 42 -17.88 17.57 1.46
N PRO A 43 -16.68 17.45 2.08
CA PRO A 43 -15.91 18.61 2.51
C PRO A 43 -15.33 19.32 1.29
N CYS A 44 -15.90 20.47 0.96
CA CYS A 44 -15.31 21.44 0.05
C CYS A 44 -14.39 22.35 0.86
N THR A 45 -13.15 22.57 0.42
CA THR A 45 -12.27 23.58 1.02
C THR A 45 -12.93 24.95 0.82
N PRO A 46 -13.43 25.64 1.86
CA PRO A 46 -14.14 26.90 1.66
C PRO A 46 -13.15 28.01 1.26
N GLY A 47 -13.47 28.77 0.21
CA GLY A 47 -13.06 30.17 0.10
C GLY A 47 -11.66 30.54 -0.43
N LEU A 48 -10.93 29.68 -1.13
CA LEU A 48 -9.58 30.03 -1.65
C LEU A 48 -9.39 29.94 -3.17
N LEU A 49 -10.38 29.44 -3.92
CA LEU A 49 -10.36 29.43 -5.38
C LEU A 49 -11.65 30.05 -5.87
N ALA A 50 -11.60 31.28 -6.38
CA ALA A 50 -12.73 31.81 -7.15
C ALA A 50 -12.86 30.96 -8.44
N MET A 51 -14.09 30.67 -8.88
CA MET A 51 -14.34 29.94 -10.13
C MET A 51 -13.64 30.58 -11.34
N ASP A 52 -13.36 31.88 -11.27
CA ASP A 52 -12.65 32.66 -12.30
C ASP A 52 -11.13 32.35 -12.38
N ASP A 53 -10.51 31.82 -11.31
CA ASP A 53 -9.08 31.49 -11.29
C ASP A 53 -8.76 30.16 -11.98
N VAL A 54 -9.72 29.23 -12.03
CA VAL A 54 -9.56 27.89 -12.64
C VAL A 54 -9.41 27.98 -14.17
N GLN A 55 -9.97 29.02 -14.80
CA GLN A 55 -9.87 29.22 -16.25
C GLN A 55 -8.55 29.89 -16.69
N ARG A 56 -7.81 30.55 -15.78
CA ARG A 56 -6.60 31.34 -16.11
C ARG A 56 -5.30 30.54 -16.29
N PHE A 57 -5.25 29.27 -15.86
CA PHE A 57 -4.03 28.44 -15.88
C PHE A 57 -3.95 27.44 -17.06
N SER A 58 -4.77 27.58 -18.08
CA SER A 58 -4.97 26.55 -19.12
C SER A 58 -3.97 26.57 -20.31
N HIS A 59 -2.85 27.30 -20.24
CA HIS A 59 -1.91 27.39 -21.37
C HIS A 59 -0.44 27.29 -20.96
N VAL A 60 0.16 26.09 -21.10
CA VAL A 60 1.63 25.92 -21.14
C VAL A 60 2.02 24.94 -22.27
N VAL A 61 2.94 25.39 -23.12
CA VAL A 61 3.47 24.73 -24.34
C VAL A 61 4.79 24.01 -24.01
N PRO A 62 5.15 22.87 -24.65
CA PRO A 62 6.30 22.06 -24.25
C PRO A 62 7.63 22.54 -24.83
N PHE A 63 8.75 22.25 -24.14
CA PHE A 63 10.12 22.47 -24.63
C PHE A 63 10.93 21.17 -24.74
N ARG A 64 11.76 21.10 -25.81
CA ARG A 64 12.48 19.94 -26.34
C ARG A 64 13.81 19.62 -25.62
N ASN A 65 14.15 18.32 -25.64
CA ASN A 65 15.42 17.70 -25.26
C ASN A 65 16.61 18.08 -26.17
N GLN A 66 17.82 18.13 -25.60
CA GLN A 66 19.08 17.90 -26.32
C GLN A 66 20.08 17.10 -25.46
N ALA A 67 20.82 16.21 -26.13
CA ALA A 67 21.76 15.23 -25.58
C ALA A 67 23.22 15.55 -25.97
N GLY A 68 24.18 15.00 -25.22
CA GLY A 68 25.54 14.75 -25.71
C GLY A 68 26.65 14.92 -24.66
N ALA A 69 27.34 13.82 -24.33
CA ALA A 69 28.81 13.68 -24.23
C ALA A 69 29.22 12.43 -23.42
N THR A 70 30.04 11.57 -24.03
CA THR A 70 30.76 10.43 -23.44
C THR A 70 32.10 10.88 -22.83
N PRO A 71 32.61 10.22 -21.77
CA PRO A 71 33.92 9.57 -21.92
C PRO A 71 34.16 8.29 -21.09
N SER A 72 35.31 7.68 -21.40
CA SER A 72 35.77 6.30 -21.19
C SER A 72 36.48 6.03 -19.85
N ALA A 73 36.51 4.73 -19.51
CA ALA A 73 37.15 3.91 -18.45
C ALA A 73 38.40 4.41 -17.69
N ASP A 74 38.77 3.86 -16.53
CA ASP A 74 38.09 3.22 -15.38
C ASP A 74 39.21 2.95 -14.36
N PRO A 75 39.12 3.48 -13.14
CA PRO A 75 39.74 2.83 -12.00
C PRO A 75 38.63 2.33 -11.06
N ARG A 76 38.85 1.15 -10.45
CA ARG A 76 37.84 0.33 -9.75
C ARG A 76 36.64 1.15 -9.23
N PRO A 77 35.45 1.06 -9.88
CA PRO A 77 34.39 2.06 -9.74
C PRO A 77 33.95 2.32 -8.30
N ASP A 78 33.91 1.28 -7.47
CA ASP A 78 33.37 1.33 -6.12
C ASP A 78 34.27 2.16 -5.15
N GLU A 79 35.60 2.16 -5.35
CA GLU A 79 36.55 2.92 -4.51
C GLU A 79 36.61 4.40 -4.94
N LEU A 80 36.61 4.66 -6.25
CA LEU A 80 36.60 6.05 -6.76
C LEU A 80 35.25 6.75 -6.62
N LEU A 81 34.13 6.04 -6.76
CA LEU A 81 32.81 6.60 -6.47
C LEU A 81 32.73 7.00 -5.00
N GLY A 82 33.22 6.15 -4.07
CA GLY A 82 33.20 6.46 -2.64
C GLY A 82 34.02 7.70 -2.25
N GLU A 83 35.23 7.86 -2.80
CA GLU A 83 36.06 9.05 -2.55
C GLU A 83 35.49 10.32 -3.21
N LEU A 84 35.03 10.21 -4.47
CA LEU A 84 34.40 11.31 -5.21
C LEU A 84 33.10 11.77 -4.53
N GLU A 85 32.27 10.83 -4.05
CA GLU A 85 31.04 11.13 -3.32
C GLU A 85 31.32 11.86 -2.00
N TYR A 86 32.29 11.40 -1.22
CA TYR A 86 32.56 12.03 0.07
C TYR A 86 33.05 13.47 -0.09
N ASP A 87 34.00 13.72 -0.99
CA ASP A 87 34.56 15.06 -1.16
C ASP A 87 33.59 16.02 -1.87
N LEU A 88 32.84 15.54 -2.86
CA LEU A 88 31.89 16.37 -3.62
C LEU A 88 30.65 16.76 -2.81
N PHE A 89 30.17 15.87 -1.93
CA PHE A 89 28.98 16.08 -1.10
C PHE A 89 29.31 16.46 0.35
N LYS A 90 30.59 16.68 0.69
CA LYS A 90 30.99 17.16 2.01
C LYS A 90 30.26 18.46 2.37
N LEU A 91 29.46 18.39 3.43
CA LEU A 91 28.73 19.52 3.99
C LEU A 91 29.65 20.41 4.84
N GLN A 92 29.17 21.63 5.12
CA GLN A 92 29.84 22.62 5.95
C GLN A 92 30.39 22.03 7.26
N GLN A 93 31.62 22.39 7.61
CA GLN A 93 32.21 22.07 8.91
C GLN A 93 32.09 23.29 9.85
N PRO A 94 32.20 23.12 11.17
CA PRO A 94 32.01 24.21 12.15
C PRO A 94 32.90 25.45 11.98
N HIS A 95 33.95 25.38 11.15
CA HIS A 95 34.89 26.46 10.86
C HIS A 95 35.04 26.78 9.37
N ASP A 96 34.24 26.16 8.49
CA ASP A 96 34.29 26.36 7.04
C ASP A 96 33.28 27.43 6.58
N THR A 97 33.55 28.05 5.43
CA THR A 97 32.58 28.86 4.68
C THR A 97 31.51 27.96 4.04
N ASP A 98 30.39 28.57 3.62
CA ASP A 98 29.34 27.87 2.85
C ASP A 98 29.92 27.06 1.68
N VAL A 99 29.24 25.95 1.33
CA VAL A 99 29.59 25.17 0.14
C VAL A 99 29.41 26.08 -1.10
N SER A 100 30.50 26.31 -1.85
CA SER A 100 30.47 27.22 -3.01
C SER A 100 29.45 26.80 -4.06
N GLU A 101 28.89 27.76 -4.78
CA GLU A 101 27.90 27.50 -5.82
C GLU A 101 28.46 26.59 -6.91
N GLU A 102 29.73 26.76 -7.28
CA GLU A 102 30.40 25.90 -8.27
C GLU A 102 30.43 24.45 -7.80
N LYS A 103 30.73 24.21 -6.51
CA LYS A 103 30.74 22.86 -5.94
C LYS A 103 29.34 22.26 -5.88
N ARG A 104 28.33 23.05 -5.50
CA ARG A 104 26.92 22.63 -5.51
C ARG A 104 26.45 22.24 -6.91
N GLN A 105 26.73 23.08 -7.92
CA GLN A 105 26.36 22.81 -9.32
C GLN A 105 27.08 21.58 -9.87
N LEU A 106 28.36 21.39 -9.54
CA LEU A 106 29.10 20.20 -9.91
C LEU A 106 28.45 18.94 -9.31
N ALA A 107 28.14 18.95 -8.00
CA ALA A 107 27.49 17.84 -7.30
C ALA A 107 26.14 17.47 -7.93
N LEU A 108 25.29 18.47 -8.22
CA LEU A 108 24.00 18.26 -8.90
C LEU A 108 24.19 17.72 -10.32
N SER A 109 25.17 18.21 -11.08
CA SER A 109 25.46 17.74 -12.44
C SER A 109 25.94 16.28 -12.48
N VAL A 110 26.76 15.87 -11.51
CA VAL A 110 27.27 14.50 -11.38
C VAL A 110 26.12 13.57 -10.99
N THR A 111 25.32 13.95 -9.99
CA THR A 111 24.11 13.22 -9.59
C THR A 111 23.19 13.00 -10.78
N ARG A 112 22.91 14.07 -11.54
CA ARG A 112 22.04 14.01 -12.71
C ARG A 112 22.56 13.01 -13.74
N ARG A 113 23.85 13.09 -14.10
CA ARG A 113 24.48 12.16 -15.06
C ARG A 113 24.44 10.72 -14.57
N PHE A 114 24.74 10.49 -13.30
CA PHE A 114 24.67 9.16 -12.70
C PHE A 114 23.26 8.58 -12.79
N ILE A 115 22.25 9.33 -12.32
CA ILE A 115 20.85 8.88 -12.35
C ILE A 115 20.38 8.63 -13.79
N TYR A 116 20.71 9.48 -14.77
CA TYR A 116 20.34 9.22 -16.16
C TYR A 116 21.01 7.96 -16.73
N ARG A 117 22.28 7.72 -16.41
CA ARG A 117 22.98 6.51 -16.85
C ARG A 117 22.37 5.23 -16.29
N VAL A 118 21.86 5.27 -15.05
CA VAL A 118 21.20 4.13 -14.40
C VAL A 118 19.85 3.79 -15.08
N LYS A 119 19.14 4.77 -15.65
CA LYS A 119 17.80 4.57 -16.22
C LYS A 119 17.78 3.59 -17.40
N ASP A 120 18.79 3.65 -18.28
CA ASP A 120 18.78 2.96 -19.58
C ASP A 120 18.77 1.44 -19.51
N ASN A 121 19.14 0.86 -18.36
CA ASN A 121 19.20 -0.58 -18.16
C ASN A 121 18.50 -1.01 -16.87
N PHE A 122 17.68 -0.16 -16.26
CA PHE A 122 17.05 -0.45 -14.97
C PHE A 122 15.99 -1.55 -15.09
N LEU A 123 16.30 -2.78 -14.68
CA LEU A 123 15.38 -3.93 -14.82
C LEU A 123 15.07 -4.65 -13.50
N GLY A 124 15.90 -4.48 -12.48
CA GLY A 124 15.86 -5.34 -11.28
C GLY A 124 14.90 -4.94 -10.17
N PHE A 125 14.09 -3.89 -10.33
CA PHE A 125 13.16 -3.44 -9.29
C PHE A 125 11.84 -3.01 -9.89
N GLN A 126 10.78 -3.16 -9.09
CA GLN A 126 9.38 -2.87 -9.43
C GLN A 126 9.04 -1.37 -9.46
N THR A 127 9.87 -0.56 -10.10
CA THR A 127 9.78 0.91 -10.15
C THR A 127 9.82 1.37 -11.61
N VAL A 128 8.87 2.23 -11.99
CA VAL A 128 8.97 2.98 -13.25
C VAL A 128 10.02 4.07 -13.08
N ILE A 129 11.10 4.01 -13.86
CA ILE A 129 12.27 4.89 -13.71
C ILE A 129 12.26 6.11 -14.65
N THR A 130 11.23 6.24 -15.47
CA THR A 130 11.02 7.34 -16.43
C THR A 130 9.84 8.23 -16.04
N PRO A 131 9.81 8.82 -14.82
CA PRO A 131 8.74 9.70 -14.41
C PRO A 131 8.77 11.00 -15.23
N SER A 132 7.58 11.56 -15.52
CA SER A 132 7.41 12.82 -16.24
C SER A 132 6.54 13.77 -15.42
N TYR A 133 7.18 14.65 -14.63
CA TYR A 133 6.53 15.59 -13.70
C TYR A 133 7.18 16.98 -13.69
N SER A 134 7.99 17.32 -14.69
CA SER A 134 8.67 18.64 -14.72
C SER A 134 7.69 19.82 -14.77
N HIS A 135 6.46 19.60 -15.24
CA HIS A 135 5.38 20.60 -15.23
C HIS A 135 4.82 20.88 -13.84
N LEU A 136 5.17 20.08 -12.83
CA LEU A 136 4.84 20.33 -11.42
C LEU A 136 5.98 21.04 -10.67
N ALA A 137 7.02 21.51 -11.37
CA ALA A 137 8.18 22.14 -10.74
C ALA A 137 7.82 23.38 -9.91
N ASP A 138 6.77 24.11 -10.27
CA ASP A 138 6.31 25.29 -9.52
C ASP A 138 5.82 24.94 -8.10
N PHE A 139 5.42 23.69 -7.85
CA PHE A 139 5.10 23.22 -6.49
C PHE A 139 6.34 22.97 -5.64
N LEU A 140 7.55 22.91 -6.21
CA LEU A 140 8.79 22.70 -5.45
C LEU A 140 9.17 23.91 -4.59
N ASP A 141 8.68 25.10 -4.93
CA ASP A 141 8.82 26.32 -4.13
C ASP A 141 7.64 26.54 -3.16
N CYS A 142 6.74 25.55 -3.03
CA CYS A 142 5.58 25.58 -2.13
C CYS A 142 5.74 24.61 -0.95
N HIS A 143 5.47 25.08 0.28
CA HIS A 143 5.45 24.20 1.47
C HIS A 143 4.08 23.54 1.68
N LEU A 144 3.81 22.51 0.87
CA LEU A 144 2.55 21.76 0.88
C LEU A 144 2.52 20.72 2.01
N ASN A 145 1.58 20.86 2.95
CA ASN A 145 1.43 19.94 4.08
C ASN A 145 -0.04 19.55 4.29
N ASN A 146 -0.37 18.28 4.08
CA ASN A 146 -1.71 17.73 4.27
C ASN A 146 -1.96 17.29 5.73
N ALA A 147 -1.48 18.03 6.72
CA ALA A 147 -1.54 17.63 8.13
C ALA A 147 -2.95 17.19 8.58
N GLY A 148 -3.02 16.07 9.31
CA GLY A 148 -4.25 15.48 9.84
C GLY A 148 -5.14 14.80 8.79
N ASP A 149 -6.39 14.52 9.19
CA ASP A 149 -7.34 13.71 8.40
C ASP A 149 -7.60 14.29 6.99
N PRO A 150 -7.59 13.47 5.90
CA PRO A 150 -7.82 13.95 4.53
C PRO A 150 -9.20 14.56 4.27
N PHE A 151 -10.20 14.21 5.09
CA PHE A 151 -11.58 14.64 4.96
C PHE A 151 -11.93 15.80 5.91
N ALA A 152 -10.93 16.38 6.59
CA ALA A 152 -11.09 17.59 7.40
C ALA A 152 -10.17 18.72 6.89
N THR A 153 -10.71 19.92 6.73
CA THR A 153 -9.99 21.07 6.16
C THR A 153 -8.82 21.52 7.04
N GLY A 154 -8.94 21.45 8.36
CA GLY A 154 -7.88 21.80 9.31
C GLY A 154 -7.44 23.26 9.28
N SER A 155 -6.43 23.58 10.08
CA SER A 155 -5.88 24.95 10.21
C SER A 155 -4.80 25.29 9.17
N TYR A 156 -4.07 24.28 8.67
CA TYR A 156 -2.99 24.46 7.71
C TYR A 156 -3.54 24.51 6.28
N LEU A 157 -3.68 25.72 5.72
CA LEU A 157 -4.36 25.94 4.44
C LEU A 157 -3.49 25.71 3.20
N SER A 158 -2.16 25.66 3.34
CA SER A 158 -1.25 25.33 2.22
C SER A 158 -1.19 23.80 2.01
N GLN A 159 -2.30 23.25 1.50
CA GLN A 159 -2.54 21.81 1.41
C GLN A 159 -3.18 21.41 0.09
N THR A 160 -3.08 20.14 -0.25
CA THR A 160 -3.66 19.51 -1.45
C THR A 160 -4.59 18.33 -1.11
N LYS A 161 -5.22 18.34 0.06
CA LYS A 161 -6.20 17.34 0.52
C LYS A 161 -7.35 17.15 -0.48
N PHE A 162 -7.68 18.14 -1.30
CA PHE A 162 -8.67 17.99 -2.37
C PHE A 162 -8.18 17.06 -3.50
N MET A 163 -6.89 17.15 -3.89
CA MET A 163 -6.27 16.18 -4.80
C MET A 163 -6.15 14.81 -4.13
N GLU A 164 -5.81 14.80 -2.83
CA GLU A 164 -5.75 13.58 -2.03
C GLU A 164 -7.09 12.84 -2.04
N ARG A 165 -8.20 13.52 -1.76
CA ARG A 165 -9.55 12.92 -1.78
C ARG A 165 -9.89 12.37 -3.16
N ALA A 166 -9.59 13.09 -4.24
CA ALA A 166 -9.80 12.58 -5.60
C ALA A 166 -8.98 11.30 -5.89
N VAL A 167 -7.73 11.23 -5.40
CA VAL A 167 -6.91 10.00 -5.50
C VAL A 167 -7.55 8.87 -4.69
N LEU A 168 -8.02 9.15 -3.49
CA LEU A 168 -8.66 8.16 -2.63
C LEU A 168 -9.98 7.64 -3.24
N ASP A 169 -10.83 8.53 -3.75
CA ASP A 169 -12.07 8.18 -4.44
C ASP A 169 -11.78 7.29 -5.67
N TYR A 170 -10.73 7.61 -6.43
CA TYR A 170 -10.28 6.79 -7.56
C TYR A 170 -9.92 5.36 -7.13
N PHE A 171 -9.09 5.20 -6.09
CA PHE A 171 -8.72 3.87 -5.59
C PHE A 171 -9.87 3.14 -4.90
N ALA A 172 -10.76 3.88 -4.22
CA ALA A 172 -11.95 3.30 -3.60
C ALA A 172 -12.85 2.69 -4.66
N SER A 173 -13.09 3.41 -5.75
CA SER A 173 -13.80 2.90 -6.92
C SER A 173 -13.05 1.71 -7.55
N LEU A 174 -11.75 1.84 -7.82
CA LEU A 174 -10.92 0.80 -8.44
C LEU A 174 -10.90 -0.52 -7.65
N TRP A 175 -10.90 -0.43 -6.31
CA TRP A 175 -10.92 -1.57 -5.39
C TRP A 175 -12.32 -1.91 -4.88
N LYS A 176 -13.35 -1.36 -5.52
CA LYS A 176 -14.77 -1.63 -5.24
C LYS A 176 -15.14 -1.48 -3.76
N ALA A 177 -14.49 -0.51 -3.10
CA ALA A 177 -14.93 -0.04 -1.80
C ALA A 177 -16.23 0.75 -1.94
N GLU A 178 -17.00 0.84 -0.86
CA GLU A 178 -18.19 1.69 -0.84
C GLU A 178 -17.76 3.16 -0.74
N TRP A 179 -18.16 3.98 -1.70
CA TRP A 179 -17.77 5.39 -1.81
C TRP A 179 -18.99 6.24 -2.20
N PRO A 180 -19.03 7.56 -1.90
CA PRO A 180 -17.96 8.37 -1.27
C PRO A 180 -17.72 8.03 0.20
N HIS A 181 -16.60 8.50 0.77
CA HIS A 181 -16.39 8.44 2.22
C HIS A 181 -17.50 9.19 2.95
N GLU A 182 -18.05 8.58 3.98
CA GLU A 182 -19.03 9.24 4.84
C GLU A 182 -18.34 10.00 5.97
N VAL A 183 -18.35 11.33 5.84
CA VAL A 183 -17.69 12.24 6.77
C VAL A 183 -18.43 12.26 8.09
N ARG A 184 -17.68 12.10 9.19
CA ARG A 184 -18.23 12.14 10.55
C ARG A 184 -18.27 13.52 11.18
N THR A 185 -18.23 14.61 10.43
CA THR A 185 -18.18 15.97 10.99
C THR A 185 -19.38 16.77 10.54
N GLN A 186 -20.18 17.28 11.49
CA GLN A 186 -21.20 18.29 11.20
C GLN A 186 -20.53 19.61 10.81
N GLU A 187 -21.22 20.44 10.02
CA GLU A 187 -20.80 21.81 9.73
C GLU A 187 -20.55 22.60 11.03
N ALA A 188 -19.49 23.39 11.03
CA ALA A 188 -19.16 24.29 12.14
C ALA A 188 -20.23 25.38 12.27
N ASP A 189 -20.84 25.50 13.44
CA ASP A 189 -21.32 26.80 13.91
C ASP A 189 -20.08 27.69 14.13
N ASP A 190 -20.21 29.00 13.92
CA ASP A 190 -19.19 30.06 13.95
C ASP A 190 -18.39 30.14 15.28
N SER A 191 -18.68 29.26 16.24
CA SER A 191 -17.95 29.12 17.49
C SER A 191 -17.60 27.66 17.79
N SER A 192 -16.35 27.29 17.52
CA SER A 192 -15.62 26.18 18.14
C SER A 192 -16.14 24.73 17.97
N ILE A 193 -15.31 23.92 17.32
CA ILE A 193 -15.24 22.44 17.37
C ILE A 193 -16.36 21.70 16.64
N THR A 194 -15.96 20.96 15.61
CA THR A 194 -16.77 19.98 14.88
C THR A 194 -17.36 18.94 15.85
N LYS A 195 -18.67 18.98 16.06
CA LYS A 195 -19.40 17.85 16.64
C LYS A 195 -19.25 16.66 15.70
N LEU A 196 -18.76 15.54 16.24
CA LEU A 196 -18.73 14.26 15.52
C LEU A 196 -20.19 13.82 15.29
N VAL A 197 -20.57 13.56 14.04
CA VAL A 197 -21.89 13.08 13.66
C VAL A 197 -22.19 11.76 14.39
N GLU A 198 -23.42 11.64 14.87
CA GLU A 198 -24.00 10.43 15.44
C GLU A 198 -23.95 9.31 14.40
N THR A 199 -23.02 8.36 14.54
CA THR A 199 -22.91 7.07 13.81
C THR A 199 -23.11 7.13 12.28
N PRO A 200 -22.09 6.87 11.44
CA PRO A 200 -22.27 6.90 9.99
C PRO A 200 -23.39 5.95 9.53
N GLU A 201 -24.24 6.39 8.62
CA GLU A 201 -25.32 5.62 8.00
C GLU A 201 -24.75 4.39 7.28
N ASN A 202 -23.57 4.54 6.68
CA ASN A 202 -22.78 3.50 6.06
C ASN A 202 -21.39 3.35 6.71
N PRO A 203 -21.28 2.52 7.77
CA PRO A 203 -20.01 2.16 8.39
C PRO A 203 -19.03 1.41 7.47
N SER A 204 -19.52 0.83 6.37
CA SER A 204 -18.72 0.10 5.38
C SER A 204 -18.13 1.00 4.29
N SER A 205 -18.50 2.28 4.24
CA SER A 205 -17.84 3.29 3.40
C SER A 205 -16.33 3.30 3.62
N TYR A 206 -15.56 3.66 2.60
CA TYR A 206 -14.11 3.66 2.69
C TYR A 206 -13.61 4.80 3.59
N TRP A 207 -12.45 4.60 4.22
CA TRP A 207 -11.61 5.67 4.75
C TRP A 207 -10.15 5.33 4.43
N GLY A 208 -9.34 6.35 4.13
CA GLY A 208 -7.95 6.16 3.76
C GLY A 208 -7.20 7.47 3.69
N PHE A 209 -5.90 7.40 3.38
CA PHE A 209 -5.03 8.56 3.22
C PHE A 209 -3.87 8.26 2.25
N VAL A 210 -3.32 9.31 1.63
CA VAL A 210 -2.11 9.22 0.82
C VAL A 210 -0.89 9.16 1.75
N LEU A 211 -0.02 8.20 1.46
CA LEU A 211 1.18 7.90 2.26
C LEU A 211 2.27 8.93 2.00
N SER A 212 3.00 9.31 3.06
CA SER A 212 4.19 10.18 2.96
C SER A 212 5.48 9.39 2.77
N MET A 213 5.44 8.08 3.05
CA MET A 213 6.44 7.09 2.67
C MET A 213 5.88 6.18 1.54
N GLY A 214 6.43 4.98 1.36
CA GLY A 214 5.81 3.93 0.55
C GLY A 214 4.84 3.04 1.33
N SER A 215 4.44 1.90 0.75
CA SER A 215 3.61 0.89 1.45
C SER A 215 4.18 0.39 2.78
N THR A 216 5.45 0.62 3.12
CA THR A 216 5.94 0.40 4.50
C THR A 216 5.09 1.14 5.54
N GLU A 217 4.70 2.39 5.28
CA GLU A 217 3.78 3.16 6.13
C GLU A 217 2.38 2.54 6.13
N GLY A 218 1.86 2.19 4.95
CA GLY A 218 0.52 1.59 4.81
C GLY A 218 0.40 0.23 5.49
N THR A 219 1.39 -0.64 5.35
CA THR A 219 1.46 -1.94 6.05
C THR A 219 1.59 -1.72 7.55
N LEU A 220 2.44 -0.79 8.00
CA LEU A 220 2.59 -0.50 9.43
C LEU A 220 1.27 -0.01 10.02
N TYR A 221 0.58 0.91 9.36
CA TYR A 221 -0.73 1.40 9.79
C TYR A 221 -1.79 0.29 9.74
N GLY A 222 -1.84 -0.52 8.68
CA GLY A 222 -2.77 -1.64 8.55
C GLY A 222 -2.60 -2.70 9.64
N MET A 223 -1.36 -3.03 9.99
CA MET A 223 -1.04 -3.95 11.09
C MET A 223 -1.36 -3.34 12.46
N TRP A 224 -1.11 -2.04 12.65
CA TRP A 224 -1.48 -1.33 13.87
C TRP A 224 -3.00 -1.34 14.07
N ASN A 225 -3.74 -0.99 13.02
CA ASN A 225 -5.20 -0.99 13.02
C ASN A 225 -5.75 -2.38 13.33
N GLY A 226 -5.30 -3.41 12.60
CA GLY A 226 -5.70 -4.79 12.86
C GLY A 226 -5.37 -5.28 14.26
N ARG A 227 -4.19 -4.93 14.82
CA ARG A 227 -3.83 -5.27 16.20
C ARG A 227 -4.82 -4.65 17.19
N ASP A 228 -5.10 -3.37 17.08
CA ASP A 228 -5.94 -2.64 18.04
C ASP A 228 -7.41 -3.05 17.91
N TYR A 229 -7.89 -3.25 16.68
CA TYR A 229 -9.21 -3.81 16.38
C TYR A 229 -9.42 -5.18 17.03
N LEU A 230 -8.50 -6.12 16.81
CA LEU A 230 -8.61 -7.51 17.29
C LEU A 230 -8.36 -7.67 18.80
N SER A 231 -7.59 -6.75 19.39
CA SER A 231 -7.41 -6.63 20.84
C SER A 231 -8.65 -6.00 21.51
N GLY A 232 -9.62 -5.53 20.73
CA GLY A 232 -10.86 -4.94 21.23
C GLY A 232 -10.67 -3.57 21.87
N LYS A 233 -9.71 -2.77 21.37
CA LYS A 233 -9.65 -1.35 21.70
C LYS A 233 -10.85 -0.63 21.11
N ILE A 234 -11.24 0.49 21.70
CA ILE A 234 -12.33 1.34 21.19
C ILE A 234 -11.92 1.90 19.82
N MET A 235 -12.76 1.70 18.80
CA MET A 235 -12.59 2.30 17.48
C MET A 235 -13.32 3.64 17.44
N LEU A 236 -13.03 4.47 16.46
CA LEU A 236 -13.69 5.77 16.28
C LEU A 236 -15.22 5.60 16.13
N ILE A 237 -15.72 4.49 15.56
CA ILE A 237 -17.16 4.16 15.50
C ILE A 237 -17.82 3.89 16.84
N ASP A 238 -17.06 3.39 17.79
CA ASP A 238 -17.62 3.02 19.08
C ASP A 238 -17.70 4.23 20.01
N GLY A 239 -16.85 5.24 19.80
CA GLY A 239 -16.87 6.47 20.59
C GLY A 239 -18.15 7.28 20.41
N HIS A 240 -19.18 7.00 21.20
CA HIS A 240 -20.16 8.02 21.55
C HIS A 240 -19.44 9.09 22.38
N LEU A 241 -19.62 10.37 22.03
CA LEU A 241 -19.58 11.46 23.00
C LEU A 241 -18.22 11.87 23.62
N ALA A 242 -17.06 11.72 22.96
CA ALA A 242 -15.84 12.45 23.38
C ALA A 242 -15.88 13.96 23.05
N GLY A 243 -17.04 14.56 23.27
CA GLY A 243 -17.38 15.95 23.00
C GLY A 243 -17.22 16.84 24.23
N ASP A 244 -17.35 16.35 25.46
CA ASP A 244 -17.38 17.23 26.63
C ASP A 244 -16.23 16.99 27.64
N CYS A 245 -15.70 15.77 27.79
CA CYS A 245 -14.64 15.49 28.78
C CYS A 245 -13.19 15.85 28.37
N LEU A 246 -12.99 16.41 27.18
CA LEU A 246 -11.70 17.01 26.77
C LEU A 246 -11.77 18.55 26.70
N LEU A 247 -12.91 19.12 27.11
CA LEU A 247 -13.28 20.53 26.93
C LEU A 247 -13.42 21.24 28.28
N GLU A 248 -12.34 21.30 29.06
CA GLU A 248 -12.13 22.41 29.99
C GLU A 248 -10.79 23.09 29.66
N CYS A 249 -10.78 23.78 28.52
CA CYS A 249 -9.86 24.89 28.32
C CYS A 249 -10.41 26.03 29.18
N HIS A 250 -9.88 26.21 30.40
CA HIS A 250 -10.16 27.43 31.16
C HIS A 250 -9.58 28.64 30.42
N ASP A 251 -10.42 29.27 29.60
CA ASP A 251 -10.30 30.69 29.31
C ASP A 251 -10.62 31.45 30.58
N ASN A 252 -9.58 31.91 31.28
CA ASN A 252 -9.69 33.08 32.13
C ASN A 252 -8.45 33.95 31.91
N GLY A 253 -8.71 35.17 31.46
CA GLY A 253 -7.73 36.11 30.97
C GLY A 253 -6.68 36.56 31.98
N CYS A 254 -5.67 37.23 31.43
CA CYS A 254 -4.74 38.16 32.06
C CYS A 254 -4.95 38.39 33.57
N HIS A 255 -3.96 38.00 34.39
CA HIS A 255 -3.18 38.92 35.21
C HIS A 255 -1.89 38.25 35.72
N THR A 256 -0.84 39.05 35.81
CA THR A 256 0.56 38.67 36.02
C THR A 256 0.89 38.33 37.49
N ASN A 257 1.97 37.56 37.62
CA ASN A 257 2.85 37.35 38.79
C ASN A 257 2.43 36.37 39.89
N GLY A 258 3.01 35.16 39.82
CA GLY A 258 3.16 34.26 40.97
C GLY A 258 3.98 33.02 40.61
N ARG A 259 5.26 32.99 41.02
CA ARG A 259 6.07 31.77 41.02
C ARG A 259 5.39 30.69 41.85
N SER A 260 5.09 29.52 41.28
CA SER A 260 5.01 28.27 42.05
C SER A 260 5.28 27.05 41.17
N ASN A 261 6.13 26.17 41.68
CA ASN A 261 6.41 24.84 41.16
C ASN A 261 5.13 24.00 41.16
N GLY A 262 4.77 23.42 40.01
CA GLY A 262 3.71 22.42 39.91
C GLY A 262 3.96 21.51 38.73
N GLN A 263 4.31 20.26 39.01
CA GLN A 263 4.36 19.18 38.03
C GLN A 263 3.00 19.06 37.35
N GLY A 264 2.93 19.30 36.04
CA GLY A 264 1.73 19.02 35.25
C GLY A 264 1.44 17.53 35.28
N LYS A 265 0.41 17.12 36.02
CA LYS A 265 -0.19 15.80 35.88
C LYS A 265 -0.95 15.78 34.55
N ALA A 266 -0.57 14.88 33.66
CA ALA A 266 -1.40 14.51 32.53
C ALA A 266 -2.77 14.06 33.05
N VAL A 267 -3.84 14.61 32.50
CA VAL A 267 -5.20 14.12 32.72
C VAL A 267 -5.31 12.79 31.99
N GLU A 268 -5.23 11.68 32.74
CA GLU A 268 -5.53 10.35 32.22
C GLU A 268 -6.98 10.33 31.73
N SER A 269 -7.16 9.99 30.44
CA SER A 269 -8.49 9.75 29.89
C SER A 269 -9.10 8.51 30.55
N ASN A 270 -10.19 8.70 31.30
CA ASN A 270 -10.93 7.64 31.97
C ASN A 270 -11.77 6.76 31.01
N LEU A 271 -11.34 6.59 29.75
CA LEU A 271 -11.88 5.54 28.88
C LEU A 271 -11.18 4.23 29.25
N VAL A 272 -11.60 3.66 30.39
CA VAL A 272 -11.07 2.39 30.88
C VAL A 272 -11.52 1.29 29.92
N ASN A 273 -10.58 0.80 29.11
CA ASN A 273 -10.67 -0.53 28.53
C ASN A 273 -10.83 -1.48 29.72
N VAL A 274 -11.96 -2.20 29.83
CA VAL A 274 -12.40 -2.92 31.06
C VAL A 274 -11.55 -4.19 31.30
N ASP A 275 -10.23 -4.05 31.30
CA ASP A 275 -9.24 -5.06 31.65
C ASP A 275 -8.56 -4.74 33.00
N GLN A 276 -8.97 -3.69 33.74
CA GLN A 276 -8.38 -3.36 35.05
C GLN A 276 -9.21 -3.56 36.32
N GLU A 277 -10.52 -3.85 36.30
CA GLU A 277 -11.24 -4.14 37.55
C GLU A 277 -12.00 -5.46 37.53
N ARG A 278 -11.33 -6.45 38.08
CA ARG A 278 -11.79 -7.81 38.41
C ARG A 278 -12.91 -7.85 39.48
N ALA A 279 -13.68 -6.78 39.69
CA ALA A 279 -14.51 -6.63 40.90
C ALA A 279 -15.98 -6.18 40.72
N ILE A 280 -16.43 -5.74 39.54
CA ILE A 280 -17.79 -5.13 39.43
C ILE A 280 -18.87 -6.09 38.92
N VAL A 281 -18.53 -7.18 38.23
CA VAL A 281 -19.53 -8.01 37.51
C VAL A 281 -20.29 -9.00 38.42
N GLU A 282 -19.92 -9.17 39.69
CA GLU A 282 -20.51 -10.22 40.52
C GLU A 282 -21.90 -9.91 41.11
N LYS A 283 -22.57 -8.79 40.74
CA LYS A 283 -23.82 -8.41 41.44
C LYS A 283 -25.10 -8.19 40.65
N LEU A 284 -25.15 -8.24 39.31
CA LEU A 284 -26.35 -7.70 38.62
C LEU A 284 -27.03 -8.47 37.48
N SER A 285 -26.72 -9.72 37.13
CA SER A 285 -27.51 -10.35 36.05
C SER A 285 -27.65 -11.87 35.99
N GLY A 286 -27.15 -12.65 36.96
CA GLY A 286 -27.39 -14.11 36.99
C GLY A 286 -26.93 -14.89 35.73
N THR A 287 -26.24 -14.22 34.80
CA THR A 287 -25.73 -14.79 33.55
C THR A 287 -24.22 -14.67 33.61
N VAL A 288 -23.53 -15.80 33.83
CA VAL A 288 -22.06 -15.83 33.91
C VAL A 288 -21.49 -15.59 32.52
N LEU A 289 -21.26 -14.32 32.18
CA LEU A 289 -20.40 -13.94 31.07
C LEU A 289 -18.96 -14.23 31.50
N ARG A 290 -18.32 -15.24 30.88
CA ARG A 290 -16.90 -15.51 31.09
C ARG A 290 -16.11 -14.23 30.74
N SER A 291 -15.27 -13.78 31.66
CA SER A 291 -14.33 -12.68 31.41
C SER A 291 -13.47 -12.97 30.17
N PRO A 292 -13.13 -11.96 29.35
CA PRO A 292 -12.26 -12.15 28.19
C PRO A 292 -10.97 -12.86 28.61
N THR A 293 -10.59 -13.91 27.91
CA THR A 293 -9.30 -14.56 28.16
C THR A 293 -8.19 -13.70 27.56
N LYS A 294 -6.97 -13.80 28.11
CA LYS A 294 -5.79 -13.10 27.57
C LYS A 294 -5.56 -13.46 26.09
N GLU A 295 -5.86 -14.70 25.73
CA GLU A 295 -5.75 -15.26 24.38
C GLU A 295 -6.70 -14.54 23.42
N SER A 296 -7.96 -14.32 23.84
CA SER A 296 -8.95 -13.60 23.03
C SER A 296 -8.54 -12.16 22.72
N ARG A 297 -7.73 -11.53 23.56
CA ARG A 297 -7.21 -10.17 23.37
C ARG A 297 -5.83 -10.12 22.71
N THR A 298 -5.25 -11.26 22.31
CA THR A 298 -3.90 -11.35 21.76
C THR A 298 -3.96 -11.76 20.28
N PRO A 299 -3.89 -10.82 19.32
CA PRO A 299 -3.82 -11.14 17.91
C PRO A 299 -2.56 -11.92 17.56
N ILE A 300 -2.71 -12.93 16.71
CA ILE A 300 -1.62 -13.74 16.16
C ILE A 300 -1.49 -13.41 14.68
N CYS A 301 -0.29 -13.01 14.28
CA CYS A 301 -0.03 -12.64 12.90
C CYS A 301 0.42 -13.83 12.05
N PHE A 302 -0.17 -13.93 10.85
CA PHE A 302 0.13 -14.92 9.81
C PHE A 302 0.49 -14.19 8.52
N TYR A 303 1.68 -14.48 8.00
CA TYR A 303 2.18 -13.96 6.72
C TYR A 303 3.11 -14.99 6.09
N SER A 304 3.24 -14.96 4.77
CA SER A 304 4.01 -15.94 4.00
C SER A 304 5.52 -15.78 4.20
N SER A 305 6.30 -16.82 3.91
CA SER A 305 7.77 -16.76 3.92
C SER A 305 8.37 -15.82 2.87
N VAL A 306 7.60 -15.41 1.86
CA VAL A 306 8.04 -14.45 0.83
C VAL A 306 7.57 -13.01 1.10
N SER A 307 6.96 -12.76 2.27
CA SER A 307 6.46 -11.44 2.61
C SER A 307 7.59 -10.44 2.77
N HIS A 308 7.34 -9.20 2.33
CA HIS A 308 8.34 -8.15 2.38
C HIS A 308 8.82 -7.89 3.82
N TYR A 309 10.08 -7.50 3.97
CA TYR A 309 10.66 -7.26 5.30
C TYR A 309 9.94 -6.16 6.10
N SER A 310 9.15 -5.28 5.45
CA SER A 310 8.31 -4.29 6.15
C SER A 310 7.31 -4.95 7.09
N VAL A 311 6.76 -6.13 6.74
CA VAL A 311 5.86 -6.89 7.62
C VAL A 311 6.59 -7.31 8.89
N ARG A 312 7.81 -7.85 8.75
CA ARG A 312 8.66 -8.21 9.91
C ARG A 312 9.01 -7.00 10.78
N LYS A 313 9.34 -5.86 10.16
CA LYS A 313 9.55 -4.58 10.88
C LYS A 313 8.29 -4.16 11.65
N ALA A 314 7.11 -4.28 11.04
CA ALA A 314 5.84 -3.98 11.70
C ALA A 314 5.60 -4.87 12.91
N MET A 315 5.92 -6.18 12.84
CA MET A 315 5.81 -7.08 14.00
C MET A 315 6.66 -6.61 15.18
N VAL A 316 7.91 -6.19 14.91
CA VAL A 316 8.84 -5.69 15.93
C VAL A 316 8.37 -4.35 16.51
N ILE A 317 8.07 -3.37 15.65
CA ILE A 317 7.68 -2.00 16.05
C ILE A 317 6.39 -2.03 16.87
N LEU A 318 5.38 -2.78 16.39
CA LEU A 318 4.05 -2.83 17.00
C LEU A 318 3.92 -3.91 18.07
N LYS A 319 4.98 -4.69 18.32
CA LYS A 319 5.00 -5.84 19.25
C LYS A 319 3.87 -6.84 18.98
N ILE A 320 3.55 -7.04 17.71
CA ILE A 320 2.57 -8.05 17.28
C ILE A 320 3.27 -9.41 17.31
N LYS A 321 2.59 -10.41 17.88
CA LYS A 321 3.15 -11.76 18.05
C LYS A 321 2.90 -12.59 16.79
N THR A 322 3.91 -13.30 16.33
CA THR A 322 3.72 -14.31 15.27
C THR A 322 3.31 -15.65 15.86
N PHE A 323 2.69 -16.49 15.04
CA PHE A 323 2.28 -17.84 15.44
C PHE A 323 3.49 -18.67 15.92
N HIS A 324 4.64 -18.59 15.22
CA HIS A 324 5.88 -19.27 15.62
C HIS A 324 6.35 -18.86 17.02
N GLN A 325 6.43 -17.54 17.29
CA GLN A 325 6.91 -17.04 18.58
C GLN A 325 6.04 -17.53 19.74
N VAL A 326 4.72 -17.54 19.56
CA VAL A 326 3.78 -17.98 20.60
C VAL A 326 3.83 -19.49 20.78
N ALA A 327 3.80 -20.25 19.69
CA ALA A 327 3.87 -21.70 19.73
C ALA A 327 5.15 -22.20 20.42
N THR A 328 6.31 -21.64 20.03
CA THR A 328 7.61 -21.97 20.65
C THR A 328 7.64 -21.58 22.12
N LYS A 329 7.19 -20.37 22.47
CA LYS A 329 7.20 -19.90 23.87
C LYS A 329 6.28 -20.72 24.78
N LEU A 330 5.15 -21.20 24.26
CA LEU A 330 4.16 -21.97 25.03
C LEU A 330 4.31 -23.48 24.85
N ASN A 331 5.33 -23.94 24.12
CA ASN A 331 5.58 -25.35 23.80
C ASN A 331 4.36 -26.07 23.19
N PHE A 332 3.68 -25.42 22.23
CA PHE A 332 2.59 -26.07 21.49
C PHE A 332 3.15 -27.18 20.60
N PRO A 333 2.49 -28.36 20.52
CA PRO A 333 2.90 -29.39 19.58
C PRO A 333 2.76 -28.87 18.14
N PRO A 334 3.66 -29.23 17.21
CA PRO A 334 3.50 -28.89 15.79
C PRO A 334 2.15 -29.40 15.25
N PRO A 335 1.51 -28.65 14.33
CA PRO A 335 0.27 -29.09 13.71
C PRO A 335 0.47 -30.36 12.89
N LYS A 336 -0.61 -31.10 12.66
CA LYS A 336 -0.59 -32.27 11.77
C LYS A 336 -0.04 -31.87 10.38
N GLY A 337 0.96 -32.62 9.91
CA GLY A 337 1.62 -32.36 8.61
C GLY A 337 2.85 -31.47 8.70
N PHE A 338 3.27 -31.07 9.91
CA PHE A 338 4.49 -30.29 10.14
C PHE A 338 5.40 -31.01 11.12
N ASP A 339 6.69 -31.14 10.78
CA ASP A 339 7.70 -31.70 11.69
C ASP A 339 8.05 -30.71 12.82
N SER A 340 7.94 -29.41 12.55
CA SER A 340 8.15 -28.32 13.50
C SER A 340 7.29 -27.10 13.14
N TRP A 341 7.12 -26.16 14.08
CA TRP A 341 6.46 -24.89 13.78
C TRP A 341 7.30 -24.06 12.81
N PRO A 342 6.82 -23.81 11.57
CA PRO A 342 7.57 -22.97 10.65
C PRO A 342 7.62 -21.54 11.21
N THR A 343 8.64 -20.77 10.83
CA THR A 343 8.78 -19.36 11.28
C THR A 343 7.73 -18.45 10.65
N GLU A 344 7.33 -18.77 9.43
CA GLU A 344 6.45 -18.02 8.55
C GLU A 344 5.55 -19.03 7.80
N VAL A 345 4.41 -18.58 7.24
CA VAL A 345 3.53 -19.50 6.52
C VAL A 345 4.22 -19.95 5.23
N PRO A 346 4.29 -21.27 4.94
CA PRO A 346 4.92 -21.75 3.71
C PRO A 346 4.32 -21.14 2.44
N SER A 347 5.16 -20.96 1.42
CA SER A 347 4.75 -20.54 0.08
C SER A 347 4.88 -21.68 -0.93
N ASN A 348 4.07 -21.62 -1.98
CA ASN A 348 4.19 -22.42 -3.19
C ASN A 348 5.48 -22.06 -3.96
N GLU A 349 5.86 -22.88 -4.94
CA GLU A 349 7.05 -22.62 -5.76
C GLU A 349 6.99 -21.27 -6.48
N ASP A 350 5.81 -20.90 -6.95
CA ASP A 350 5.50 -19.64 -7.63
C ASP A 350 5.58 -18.40 -6.72
N GLY A 351 5.70 -18.62 -5.39
CA GLY A 351 5.79 -17.62 -4.35
C GLY A 351 4.48 -17.27 -3.67
N SER A 352 3.32 -17.72 -4.16
CA SER A 352 2.05 -17.47 -3.48
C SER A 352 1.99 -18.24 -2.15
N VAL A 353 1.22 -17.76 -1.18
CA VAL A 353 1.02 -18.45 0.10
C VAL A 353 0.38 -19.82 -0.12
N HIS A 354 0.89 -20.85 0.56
CA HIS A 354 0.26 -22.17 0.55
C HIS A 354 -0.97 -22.15 1.47
N VAL A 355 -2.13 -21.93 0.86
CA VAL A 355 -3.40 -21.65 1.55
C VAL A 355 -3.82 -22.77 2.52
N GLN A 356 -3.54 -24.03 2.19
CA GLN A 356 -3.82 -25.17 3.06
C GLN A 356 -2.96 -25.13 4.33
N SER A 357 -1.67 -24.80 4.21
CA SER A 357 -0.79 -24.61 5.37
C SER A 357 -1.26 -23.43 6.22
N LEU A 358 -1.66 -22.33 5.59
CA LEU A 358 -2.24 -21.19 6.30
C LEU A 358 -3.46 -21.61 7.13
N ALA A 359 -4.41 -22.33 6.53
CA ALA A 359 -5.62 -22.78 7.20
C ALA A 359 -5.32 -23.67 8.41
N ILE A 360 -4.39 -24.63 8.28
CA ILE A 360 -3.96 -25.49 9.40
C ILE A 360 -3.35 -24.66 10.54
N LEU A 361 -2.45 -23.74 10.21
CA LEU A 361 -1.79 -22.89 11.21
C LEU A 361 -2.79 -21.95 11.91
N VAL A 362 -3.73 -21.37 11.16
CA VAL A 362 -4.77 -20.50 11.73
C VAL A 362 -5.71 -21.27 12.64
N GLU A 363 -6.16 -22.47 12.22
CA GLU A 363 -7.04 -23.34 13.02
C GLU A 363 -6.44 -23.65 14.40
N GLU A 364 -5.14 -23.94 14.46
CA GLU A 364 -4.46 -24.23 15.73
C GLU A 364 -4.56 -23.08 16.74
N PHE A 365 -4.52 -21.84 16.28
CA PHE A 365 -4.64 -20.67 17.15
C PHE A 365 -6.10 -20.30 17.41
N ALA A 366 -6.96 -20.43 16.40
CA ALA A 366 -8.40 -20.16 16.51
C ALA A 366 -9.06 -21.05 17.57
N GLN A 367 -8.76 -22.36 17.58
CA GLN A 367 -9.31 -23.29 18.58
C GLN A 367 -8.85 -23.00 20.02
N ARG A 368 -7.77 -22.22 20.18
CA ARG A 368 -7.25 -21.75 21.47
C ARG A 368 -7.77 -20.34 21.83
N GLY A 369 -8.68 -19.80 21.01
CA GLY A 369 -9.34 -18.52 21.23
C GLY A 369 -8.55 -17.29 20.77
N TYR A 370 -7.43 -17.47 20.06
CA TYR A 370 -6.65 -16.34 19.54
C TYR A 370 -7.26 -15.77 18.25
N PRO A 371 -7.41 -14.43 18.12
CA PRO A 371 -7.80 -13.81 16.86
C PRO A 371 -6.66 -13.80 15.82
N ALA A 372 -7.04 -13.83 14.54
CA ALA A 372 -6.10 -13.95 13.42
C ALA A 372 -5.87 -12.62 12.70
N LEU A 373 -4.63 -12.14 12.65
CA LEU A 373 -4.21 -11.03 11.81
C LEU A 373 -3.44 -11.58 10.61
N ILE A 374 -3.97 -11.43 9.40
CA ILE A 374 -3.42 -12.07 8.21
C ILE A 374 -2.96 -11.00 7.22
N CYS A 375 -1.70 -11.11 6.77
CA CYS A 375 -1.13 -10.26 5.74
C CYS A 375 -0.94 -11.07 4.45
N PHE A 376 -1.72 -10.76 3.42
CA PHE A 376 -1.55 -11.32 2.09
C PHE A 376 -0.69 -10.40 1.23
N ASN A 377 0.19 -10.99 0.43
CA ASN A 377 0.98 -10.28 -0.57
C ASN A 377 0.22 -10.27 -1.88
N TYR A 378 0.06 -9.09 -2.46
CA TYR A 378 -0.50 -8.94 -3.78
C TYR A 378 0.54 -8.31 -4.71
N GLY A 379 1.49 -9.14 -5.12
CA GLY A 379 2.76 -8.77 -5.75
C GLY A 379 3.92 -8.81 -4.75
N SER A 380 4.29 -10.01 -4.28
CA SER A 380 5.42 -10.22 -3.37
C SER A 380 6.72 -9.64 -3.94
N THR A 381 7.66 -9.23 -3.07
CA THR A 381 8.76 -8.33 -3.49
C THR A 381 9.74 -8.98 -4.45
N PHE A 382 10.16 -10.22 -4.18
CA PHE A 382 11.14 -10.90 -5.03
C PHE A 382 10.47 -11.78 -6.08
N LYS A 383 9.45 -12.57 -5.70
CA LYS A 383 8.81 -13.49 -6.64
C LYS A 383 7.68 -12.86 -7.46
N GLY A 384 7.23 -11.66 -7.10
CA GLY A 384 6.09 -11.01 -7.75
C GLY A 384 4.82 -11.86 -7.69
N ALA A 385 4.64 -12.66 -6.64
CA ALA A 385 3.52 -13.60 -6.52
C ALA A 385 2.27 -12.94 -5.93
N TYR A 386 1.10 -13.54 -6.17
CA TYR A 386 -0.19 -13.03 -5.72
C TYR A 386 -0.88 -14.08 -4.86
N ASP A 387 -1.13 -13.73 -3.61
CA ASP A 387 -1.89 -14.57 -2.71
C ASP A 387 -3.37 -14.49 -3.07
N ASP A 388 -4.00 -15.65 -3.23
CA ASP A 388 -5.42 -15.76 -3.56
C ASP A 388 -6.27 -15.60 -2.30
N VAL A 389 -6.64 -14.35 -1.99
CA VAL A 389 -7.42 -14.01 -0.79
C VAL A 389 -8.77 -14.69 -0.81
N GLY A 390 -9.39 -14.85 -1.99
CA GLY A 390 -10.65 -15.56 -2.17
C GLY A 390 -10.55 -17.05 -1.79
N LYS A 391 -9.57 -17.77 -2.33
CA LYS A 391 -9.32 -19.18 -1.95
C LYS A 391 -8.96 -19.33 -0.48
N ALA A 392 -8.24 -18.36 0.09
CA ALA A 392 -7.96 -18.36 1.53
C ALA A 392 -9.24 -18.16 2.35
N ALA A 393 -10.11 -17.24 1.97
CA ALA A 393 -11.40 -17.02 2.62
C ALA A 393 -12.28 -18.28 2.61
N ASP A 394 -12.30 -19.02 1.49
CA ASP A 394 -13.06 -20.27 1.36
C ASP A 394 -12.66 -21.31 2.43
N LEU A 395 -11.39 -21.36 2.85
CA LEU A 395 -10.93 -22.25 3.91
C LEU A 395 -11.02 -21.63 5.32
N LEU A 396 -10.80 -20.32 5.44
CA LEU A 396 -10.67 -19.63 6.72
C LEU A 396 -12.03 -19.25 7.34
N LEU A 397 -13.04 -18.90 6.55
CA LEU A 397 -14.35 -18.53 7.11
C LEU A 397 -15.04 -19.68 7.88
N PRO A 398 -15.02 -20.95 7.40
CA PRO A 398 -15.49 -22.08 8.19
C PRO A 398 -14.71 -22.31 9.49
N ILE A 399 -13.39 -22.06 9.48
CA ILE A 399 -12.53 -22.10 10.67
C ILE A 399 -12.98 -21.03 11.68
N PHE A 400 -13.13 -19.79 11.22
CA PHE A 400 -13.58 -18.67 12.05
C PHE A 400 -14.99 -18.87 12.60
N HIS A 401 -15.89 -19.48 11.82
CA HIS A 401 -17.22 -19.84 12.31
C HIS A 401 -17.12 -20.85 13.46
N ARG A 402 -16.43 -21.99 13.24
CA ARG A 402 -16.32 -23.08 14.23
C ARG A 402 -15.74 -22.61 15.57
N HIS A 403 -14.87 -21.60 15.54
CA HIS A 403 -14.18 -21.09 16.73
C HIS A 403 -14.69 -19.72 17.21
N ASN A 404 -15.91 -19.33 16.83
CA ASN A 404 -16.58 -18.09 17.29
C ASN A 404 -15.79 -16.80 17.00
N LEU A 405 -15.07 -16.76 15.87
CA LEU A 405 -14.34 -15.59 15.40
C LEU A 405 -15.13 -14.78 14.35
N LEU A 406 -16.33 -15.17 13.93
CA LEU A 406 -17.16 -14.32 13.07
C LEU A 406 -17.91 -13.24 13.86
N ASN A 407 -18.32 -13.52 15.10
CA ASN A 407 -19.09 -12.59 15.93
C ASN A 407 -18.53 -12.55 17.35
N ARG A 408 -17.59 -11.63 17.58
CA ARG A 408 -16.99 -11.42 18.89
C ARG A 408 -17.57 -10.17 19.54
N SER A 409 -18.11 -10.34 20.74
CA SER A 409 -18.59 -9.23 21.56
C SER A 409 -17.43 -8.64 22.37
N PHE A 410 -17.28 -7.33 22.29
CA PHE A 410 -16.45 -6.53 23.17
C PHE A 410 -17.35 -5.65 24.02
N SER A 411 -16.91 -5.30 25.21
CA SER A 411 -17.63 -4.37 26.09
C SER A 411 -16.70 -3.28 26.58
N TYR A 412 -17.22 -2.07 26.65
CA TYR A 412 -16.55 -0.90 27.22
C TYR A 412 -17.59 -0.06 27.96
N THR A 413 -17.12 0.75 28.91
CA THR A 413 -17.97 1.73 29.59
C THR A 413 -17.84 3.05 28.85
N ASP A 414 -18.98 3.65 28.46
CA ASP A 414 -18.97 4.98 27.84
C ASP A 414 -18.82 6.10 28.88
N GLU A 415 -18.75 7.34 28.41
CA GLU A 415 -18.55 8.51 29.27
C GLU A 415 -19.68 8.76 30.28
N LYS A 416 -20.86 8.18 30.03
CA LYS A 416 -22.01 8.25 30.94
C LYS A 416 -21.98 7.13 31.99
N GLY A 417 -20.94 6.29 31.98
CA GLY A 417 -20.86 5.12 32.85
C GLY A 417 -21.70 3.94 32.37
N GLU A 418 -22.27 4.00 31.15
CA GLU A 418 -23.12 2.95 30.61
C GLU A 418 -22.29 1.85 29.94
N LEU A 419 -22.62 0.59 30.23
CA LEU A 419 -21.97 -0.55 29.59
C LEU A 419 -22.45 -0.68 28.15
N ARG A 420 -21.55 -0.43 27.20
CA ARG A 420 -21.76 -0.64 25.77
C ARG A 420 -21.19 -1.98 25.32
N ARG A 421 -21.79 -2.54 24.28
CA ARG A 421 -21.31 -3.76 23.61
C ARG A 421 -21.16 -3.51 22.12
N VAL A 422 -20.05 -3.95 21.56
CA VAL A 422 -19.77 -3.86 20.12
C VAL A 422 -19.42 -5.23 19.58
N GLN A 423 -19.90 -5.53 18.38
CA GLN A 423 -19.63 -6.78 17.69
C GLN A 423 -18.57 -6.55 16.63
N ARG A 424 -17.60 -7.45 16.56
CA ARG A 424 -16.51 -7.40 15.61
C ARG A 424 -16.10 -8.80 15.19
N HIS A 425 -15.43 -8.88 14.05
CA HIS A 425 -14.78 -10.12 13.65
C HIS A 425 -13.51 -10.35 14.49
N GLY A 426 -13.18 -11.62 14.69
CA GLY A 426 -11.97 -12.12 15.31
C GLY A 426 -10.85 -12.36 14.31
N PHE A 427 -10.95 -11.79 13.12
CA PHE A 427 -9.92 -11.80 12.11
C PHE A 427 -9.77 -10.42 11.46
N TRP A 428 -8.58 -10.17 10.94
CA TRP A 428 -8.27 -8.99 10.14
C TRP A 428 -7.42 -9.40 8.95
N VAL A 429 -7.89 -9.11 7.74
CA VAL A 429 -7.14 -9.34 6.50
C VAL A 429 -6.60 -8.01 5.97
N HIS A 430 -5.28 -7.90 5.94
CA HIS A 430 -4.56 -6.83 5.26
C HIS A 430 -3.98 -7.35 3.95
N VAL A 431 -4.13 -6.59 2.87
CA VAL A 431 -3.49 -6.85 1.59
C VAL A 431 -2.35 -5.87 1.38
N ASP A 432 -1.12 -6.37 1.42
CA ASP A 432 0.06 -5.65 0.94
C ASP A 432 0.08 -5.72 -0.59
N GLY A 433 -0.62 -4.77 -1.19
CA GLY A 433 -0.73 -4.60 -2.63
C GLY A 433 0.25 -3.60 -3.20
N ALA A 434 1.42 -3.42 -2.59
CA ALA A 434 2.41 -2.39 -2.95
C ALA A 434 2.64 -2.27 -4.46
N VAL A 435 2.66 -3.40 -5.19
CA VAL A 435 2.69 -3.43 -6.66
C VAL A 435 1.32 -3.75 -7.24
N GLY A 436 0.76 -4.91 -6.87
CA GLY A 436 -0.35 -5.53 -7.60
C GLY A 436 -1.66 -4.77 -7.53
N ALA A 437 -1.93 -4.07 -6.42
CA ALA A 437 -3.19 -3.34 -6.25
C ALA A 437 -3.29 -2.12 -7.19
N ALA A 438 -2.17 -1.65 -7.75
CA ALA A 438 -2.16 -0.53 -8.70
C ALA A 438 -2.55 -0.96 -10.13
N TYR A 439 -2.23 -2.19 -10.55
CA TYR A 439 -2.31 -2.58 -11.96
C TYR A 439 -3.25 -3.75 -12.24
N MET A 440 -3.44 -4.66 -11.28
CA MET A 440 -4.23 -5.87 -11.52
C MET A 440 -5.70 -5.59 -11.85
N PRO A 441 -6.37 -4.57 -11.27
CA PRO A 441 -7.70 -4.17 -11.72
C PRO A 441 -7.76 -3.85 -13.22
N PHE A 442 -6.74 -3.17 -13.76
CA PHE A 442 -6.66 -2.88 -15.19
C PHE A 442 -6.34 -4.11 -16.03
N LEU A 443 -5.50 -5.03 -15.53
CA LEU A 443 -5.29 -6.30 -16.22
C LEU A 443 -6.57 -7.14 -16.27
N LYS A 444 -7.39 -7.10 -15.21
CA LYS A 444 -8.71 -7.76 -15.16
C LYS A 444 -9.70 -7.13 -16.14
N MET A 445 -9.76 -5.81 -16.20
CA MET A 445 -10.58 -5.11 -17.21
C MET A 445 -10.09 -5.46 -18.62
N ALA A 446 -8.79 -5.41 -18.88
CA ALA A 446 -8.21 -5.77 -20.18
C ALA A 446 -8.56 -7.21 -20.61
N HIS A 447 -8.50 -8.17 -19.68
CA HIS A 447 -8.95 -9.54 -19.91
C HIS A 447 -10.44 -9.59 -20.31
N MET A 448 -11.32 -8.92 -19.56
CA MET A 448 -12.76 -8.86 -19.86
C MET A 448 -13.08 -8.20 -21.21
N HIS A 449 -12.19 -7.31 -21.69
CA HIS A 449 -12.29 -6.66 -23.00
C HIS A 449 -11.61 -7.41 -24.15
N GLY A 450 -11.07 -8.61 -23.90
CA GLY A 450 -10.39 -9.40 -24.93
C GLY A 450 -9.06 -8.82 -25.41
N MET A 451 -8.43 -7.96 -24.60
CA MET A 451 -7.09 -7.39 -24.90
C MET A 451 -5.95 -8.38 -24.63
N LEU A 452 -6.25 -9.56 -24.07
CA LEU A 452 -5.30 -10.62 -23.78
C LEU A 452 -5.62 -11.86 -24.62
N GLU A 453 -4.59 -12.48 -25.16
CA GLU A 453 -4.71 -13.67 -26.02
C GLU A 453 -5.08 -14.94 -25.24
N GLN A 454 -4.77 -14.97 -23.95
CA GLN A 454 -4.94 -16.15 -23.10
C GLN A 454 -5.94 -15.87 -21.98
N ASP A 455 -6.71 -16.90 -21.63
CA ASP A 455 -7.54 -16.86 -20.42
C ASP A 455 -6.63 -16.88 -19.18
N ILE A 456 -6.72 -15.84 -18.35
CA ILE A 456 -5.86 -15.67 -17.19
C ILE A 456 -6.68 -15.63 -15.90
N SER A 457 -6.38 -16.57 -15.00
CA SER A 457 -6.94 -16.54 -13.64
C SER A 457 -6.29 -15.41 -12.84
N ILE A 458 -7.06 -14.37 -12.53
CA ILE A 458 -6.63 -13.26 -11.67
C ILE A 458 -7.19 -13.47 -10.26
N PRO A 459 -6.33 -13.65 -9.23
CA PRO A 459 -6.81 -13.84 -7.86
C PRO A 459 -7.60 -12.65 -7.34
N GLU A 460 -8.62 -12.89 -6.51
CA GLU A 460 -9.41 -11.81 -5.91
C GLU A 460 -8.74 -11.26 -4.65
N PHE A 461 -8.82 -9.94 -4.42
CA PHE A 461 -8.10 -9.28 -3.32
C PHE A 461 -8.76 -8.01 -2.76
N ASP A 462 -9.84 -7.51 -3.38
CA ASP A 462 -10.35 -6.15 -3.13
C ASP A 462 -11.50 -6.10 -2.10
N PHE A 463 -12.06 -4.92 -1.86
CA PHE A 463 -13.10 -4.73 -0.85
C PHE A 463 -14.46 -5.33 -1.22
N ALA A 464 -14.68 -5.74 -2.47
CA ALA A 464 -15.89 -6.45 -2.88
C ALA A 464 -15.86 -7.93 -2.53
N LEU A 465 -14.70 -8.48 -2.10
CA LEU A 465 -14.60 -9.88 -1.74
C LEU A 465 -15.52 -10.21 -0.55
N ARG A 466 -16.44 -11.15 -0.78
CA ARG A 466 -17.38 -11.70 0.20
C ARG A 466 -17.16 -13.20 0.36
N GLY A 467 -17.54 -13.75 1.51
CA GLY A 467 -17.54 -15.18 1.73
C GLY A 467 -18.51 -15.92 0.80
N LYS A 468 -18.21 -17.18 0.48
CA LYS A 468 -19.09 -18.01 -0.34
C LYS A 468 -20.10 -18.77 0.51
N LYS A 469 -21.28 -19.02 -0.06
CA LYS A 469 -22.25 -19.95 0.51
C LYS A 469 -21.72 -21.39 0.44
N THR A 470 -21.86 -22.11 1.54
CA THR A 470 -21.57 -23.55 1.65
C THR A 470 -22.89 -24.33 1.79
N GLU A 471 -22.81 -25.66 1.86
CA GLU A 471 -23.99 -26.51 2.09
C GLU A 471 -24.74 -26.16 3.39
N HIS A 472 -24.01 -25.76 4.44
CA HIS A 472 -24.57 -25.57 5.78
C HIS A 472 -24.59 -24.12 6.27
N TYR A 473 -23.76 -23.26 5.68
CA TYR A 473 -23.57 -21.88 6.14
C TYR A 473 -23.50 -20.90 4.99
N ASP A 474 -24.10 -19.73 5.17
CA ASP A 474 -24.00 -18.62 4.24
C ASP A 474 -23.02 -17.57 4.77
N TYR A 475 -21.99 -17.27 4.00
CA TYR A 475 -20.97 -16.27 4.33
C TYR A 475 -21.04 -15.06 3.38
N SER A 476 -22.08 -14.92 2.56
CA SER A 476 -22.22 -13.84 1.57
C SER A 476 -22.15 -12.43 2.17
N ASP A 477 -22.56 -12.29 3.43
CA ASP A 477 -22.56 -10.99 4.13
C ASP A 477 -21.22 -10.71 4.84
N VAL A 478 -20.30 -11.68 4.87
CA VAL A 478 -18.99 -11.52 5.51
C VAL A 478 -18.04 -10.85 4.55
N GLU A 479 -17.66 -9.62 4.89
CA GLU A 479 -16.62 -8.89 4.19
C GLU A 479 -15.24 -9.41 4.58
N VAL A 480 -14.47 -9.85 3.60
CA VAL A 480 -13.20 -10.56 3.86
C VAL A 480 -12.06 -9.57 4.11
N VAL A 481 -11.92 -8.54 3.28
CA VAL A 481 -10.76 -7.64 3.28
C VAL A 481 -11.00 -6.43 4.17
N ASN A 482 -10.09 -6.18 5.11
CA ASN A 482 -10.19 -5.06 6.06
C ASN A 482 -9.34 -3.86 5.64
N SER A 483 -8.17 -4.06 5.03
CA SER A 483 -7.35 -2.95 4.54
C SER A 483 -6.44 -3.33 3.38
N ILE A 484 -6.09 -2.34 2.56
CA ILE A 484 -5.20 -2.46 1.40
C ILE A 484 -4.16 -1.33 1.46
N ALA A 485 -2.91 -1.64 1.13
CA ALA A 485 -1.87 -0.65 0.89
C ALA A 485 -1.30 -0.79 -0.54
N VAL A 486 -0.98 0.33 -1.18
CA VAL A 486 -0.36 0.38 -2.53
C VAL A 486 0.73 1.45 -2.57
N SER A 487 1.77 1.26 -3.39
CA SER A 487 2.82 2.26 -3.59
C SER A 487 2.64 3.01 -4.92
N GLY A 488 2.69 4.34 -4.87
CA GLY A 488 2.67 5.19 -6.07
C GLY A 488 4.00 5.24 -6.83
N HIS A 489 5.12 5.04 -6.14
CA HIS A 489 6.45 5.02 -6.77
C HIS A 489 6.77 3.70 -7.48
N LYS A 490 5.87 2.71 -7.43
CA LYS A 490 6.08 1.40 -8.08
C LYS A 490 5.53 1.40 -9.50
N TRP A 491 4.34 0.85 -9.72
CA TRP A 491 3.75 0.75 -11.06
C TRP A 491 3.29 2.10 -11.62
N ILE A 492 2.85 3.02 -10.77
CA ILE A 492 2.40 4.37 -11.15
C ILE A 492 3.60 5.25 -11.55
N GLY A 493 4.72 5.16 -10.82
CA GLY A 493 5.96 5.86 -11.14
C GLY A 493 6.06 7.27 -10.58
N CYS A 494 5.56 7.53 -9.37
CA CYS A 494 5.83 8.79 -8.68
C CYS A 494 7.33 8.97 -8.37
N PRO A 495 7.87 10.20 -8.40
CA PRO A 495 9.30 10.46 -8.26
C PRO A 495 9.83 10.36 -6.82
N VAL A 496 8.93 10.19 -5.85
CA VAL A 496 9.23 9.99 -4.43
C VAL A 496 8.37 8.85 -3.87
N PRO A 497 8.82 8.16 -2.80
CA PRO A 497 7.97 7.20 -2.11
C PRO A 497 6.66 7.84 -1.66
N THR A 498 5.56 7.34 -2.22
CA THR A 498 4.18 7.66 -1.88
C THR A 498 3.33 6.39 -2.05
N GLY A 499 2.04 6.47 -1.73
CA GLY A 499 1.07 5.40 -1.89
C GLY A 499 -0.31 5.76 -1.35
N VAL A 500 -1.16 4.75 -1.21
CA VAL A 500 -2.46 4.86 -0.54
C VAL A 500 -2.58 3.76 0.50
N TYR A 501 -3.08 4.11 1.68
CA TYR A 501 -3.68 3.17 2.62
C TYR A 501 -5.20 3.35 2.61
N MET A 502 -5.92 2.24 2.62
CA MET A 502 -7.38 2.25 2.68
C MET A 502 -7.91 1.15 3.61
N THR A 503 -8.98 1.48 4.33
CA THR A 503 -9.79 0.59 5.15
C THR A 503 -11.24 1.11 5.10
N LYS A 504 -12.08 0.70 6.05
CA LYS A 504 -13.48 1.11 6.15
C LYS A 504 -13.66 2.09 7.31
N THR A 505 -14.65 2.97 7.21
CA THR A 505 -14.99 3.95 8.25
C THR A 505 -15.18 3.29 9.62
N LYS A 506 -15.83 2.12 9.69
CA LYS A 506 -15.99 1.33 10.94
C LYS A 506 -14.68 0.84 11.57
N ASN A 507 -13.60 0.81 10.80
CA ASN A 507 -12.29 0.35 11.23
C ASN A 507 -11.34 1.50 11.58
N GLN A 508 -11.78 2.76 11.59
CA GLN A 508 -10.92 3.87 11.98
C GLN A 508 -10.50 3.76 13.45
N ILE A 509 -9.20 3.88 13.71
CA ILE A 509 -8.67 3.86 15.07
C ILE A 509 -9.10 5.14 15.80
N MET A 510 -9.43 5.03 17.08
CA MET A 510 -9.60 6.21 17.92
C MET A 510 -8.25 6.94 18.06
N PRO A 511 -8.14 8.24 17.70
CA PRO A 511 -6.91 9.02 17.87
C PRO A 511 -6.40 8.96 19.31
N LEU A 512 -5.07 8.95 19.48
CA LEU A 512 -4.44 9.00 20.81
C LEU A 512 -4.63 10.37 21.47
N GLU A 513 -4.63 11.43 20.65
CA GLU A 513 -4.77 12.82 21.08
C GLU A 513 -5.64 13.60 20.07
N LYS A 514 -6.18 14.73 20.52
CA LYS A 514 -6.82 15.74 19.66
C LYS A 514 -5.96 17.02 19.70
N PRO A 515 -4.89 17.11 18.90
CA PRO A 515 -4.06 18.32 18.86
C PRO A 515 -4.90 19.53 18.43
N SER A 516 -5.14 20.47 19.34
CA SER A 516 -5.99 21.63 19.11
C SER A 516 -5.47 22.52 17.97
N TYR A 517 -4.16 22.55 17.74
CA TYR A 517 -3.51 23.44 16.78
C TYR A 517 -3.67 23.05 15.31
N ILE A 518 -4.01 21.79 14.98
CA ILE A 518 -4.28 21.38 13.58
C ILE A 518 -5.76 21.43 13.21
N HIS A 519 -6.66 21.61 14.19
CA HIS A 519 -8.12 21.63 14.02
C HIS A 519 -8.67 20.43 13.19
N THR A 520 -8.04 19.26 13.30
CA THR A 520 -8.47 17.98 12.70
C THR A 520 -8.13 16.83 13.63
N LEU A 521 -8.72 15.65 13.40
CA LEU A 521 -8.34 14.44 14.10
C LEU A 521 -6.98 13.92 13.61
N ASP A 522 -6.16 13.42 14.53
CA ASP A 522 -4.93 12.68 14.23
C ASP A 522 -5.24 11.20 13.98
N THR A 523 -5.78 10.92 12.80
CA THR A 523 -6.19 9.57 12.37
C THR A 523 -5.13 8.86 11.54
N THR A 524 -4.01 9.50 11.23
CA THR A 524 -2.97 8.99 10.30
C THR A 524 -1.71 8.55 11.04
N LEU A 525 -0.78 7.85 10.35
CA LEU A 525 0.51 7.52 10.98
C LEU A 525 1.41 8.75 11.08
N ALA A 526 1.53 9.50 9.98
CA ALA A 526 2.31 10.71 9.91
C ALA A 526 1.51 11.92 10.40
N GLY A 527 2.16 12.82 11.16
CA GLY A 527 1.57 14.10 11.58
C GLY A 527 1.53 15.11 10.43
N SER A 528 2.70 15.66 10.06
CA SER A 528 2.84 16.36 8.78
C SER A 528 2.82 15.34 7.63
N ARG A 529 2.03 15.60 6.60
CA ARG A 529 1.84 14.69 5.47
C ARG A 529 2.19 15.36 4.16
N SER A 530 2.76 14.61 3.22
CA SER A 530 3.24 15.15 1.95
C SER A 530 2.07 15.59 1.06
N GLY A 531 1.89 16.91 0.88
CA GLY A 531 0.93 17.43 -0.10
C GLY A 531 1.39 17.19 -1.55
N LEU A 532 2.70 17.17 -1.77
CA LEU A 532 3.27 16.91 -3.10
C LEU A 532 3.04 15.46 -3.55
N ALA A 533 3.04 14.50 -2.63
CA ALA A 533 2.67 13.11 -2.90
C ALA A 533 1.26 12.99 -3.49
N SER A 534 0.30 13.75 -2.96
CA SER A 534 -1.07 13.80 -3.49
C SER A 534 -1.13 14.42 -4.88
N ALA A 535 -0.35 15.48 -5.11
CA ALA A 535 -0.25 16.12 -6.43
C ALA A 535 0.35 15.17 -7.50
N PHE A 536 1.43 14.44 -7.19
CA PHE A 536 2.01 13.46 -8.12
C PHE A 536 1.03 12.34 -8.47
N MET A 537 0.34 11.79 -7.47
CA MET A 537 -0.64 10.73 -7.69
C MET A 537 -1.83 11.22 -8.53
N TRP A 538 -2.37 12.39 -8.20
CA TRP A 538 -3.49 13.00 -8.92
C TRP A 538 -3.12 13.33 -10.37
N ASP A 539 -1.96 13.95 -10.60
CA ASP A 539 -1.47 14.30 -11.94
C ASP A 539 -1.29 13.06 -12.81
N TYR A 540 -0.73 11.99 -12.25
CA TYR A 540 -0.61 10.74 -13.00
C TYR A 540 -1.98 10.20 -13.40
N LEU A 541 -2.90 10.06 -12.44
CA LEU A 541 -4.21 9.46 -12.70
C LEU A 541 -5.08 10.32 -13.63
N SER A 542 -4.93 11.66 -13.59
CA SER A 542 -5.71 12.57 -14.46
C SER A 542 -5.24 12.55 -15.92
N ARG A 543 -3.99 12.19 -16.18
CA ARG A 543 -3.42 12.13 -17.54
C ARG A 543 -3.56 10.77 -18.22
N HIS A 544 -4.04 9.74 -17.51
CA HIS A 544 -4.14 8.39 -18.06
C HIS A 544 -5.59 7.90 -18.01
N SER A 545 -6.17 7.65 -19.18
CA SER A 545 -7.48 7.01 -19.28
C SER A 545 -7.39 5.55 -18.81
N PHE A 546 -8.54 4.96 -18.48
CA PHE A 546 -8.62 3.53 -18.17
C PHE A 546 -8.09 2.67 -19.31
N ASN A 547 -8.35 3.06 -20.57
CA ASN A 547 -7.79 2.37 -21.74
C ASN A 547 -6.26 2.41 -21.76
N ALA A 548 -5.66 3.59 -21.52
CA ALA A 548 -4.20 3.71 -21.45
C ALA A 548 -3.61 2.88 -20.30
N LEU A 549 -4.29 2.81 -19.15
CA LEU A 549 -3.85 2.00 -18.00
C LEU A 549 -4.00 0.48 -18.27
N MET A 550 -5.04 0.07 -18.99
CA MET A 550 -5.20 -1.30 -19.49
C MET A 550 -4.09 -1.67 -20.47
N GLU A 551 -3.81 -0.80 -21.45
CA GLU A 551 -2.71 -0.99 -22.42
C GLU A 551 -1.35 -1.10 -21.71
N LYS A 552 -1.09 -0.24 -20.72
CA LYS A 552 0.11 -0.31 -19.88
C LYS A 552 0.20 -1.65 -19.13
N ALA A 553 -0.90 -2.12 -18.52
CA ALA A 553 -0.93 -3.39 -17.80
C ALA A 553 -0.68 -4.59 -18.74
N VAL A 554 -1.29 -4.58 -19.93
CA VAL A 554 -1.09 -5.59 -20.97
C VAL A 554 0.35 -5.59 -21.49
N HIS A 555 0.92 -4.41 -21.75
CA HIS A 555 2.32 -4.26 -22.16
C HIS A 555 3.28 -4.88 -21.14
N CYS A 556 3.14 -4.48 -19.86
CA CYS A 556 3.97 -5.02 -18.77
C CYS A 556 3.84 -6.55 -18.68
N HIS A 557 2.61 -7.07 -18.75
CA HIS A 557 2.35 -8.52 -18.73
C HIS A 557 2.99 -9.24 -19.93
N LYS A 558 2.85 -8.68 -21.14
CA LYS A 558 3.41 -9.24 -22.38
C LYS A 558 4.93 -9.26 -22.34
N MET A 559 5.57 -8.19 -21.86
CA MET A 559 7.04 -8.13 -21.71
C MET A 559 7.54 -9.17 -20.71
N ALA A 560 6.86 -9.35 -19.56
CA ALA A 560 7.19 -10.42 -18.61
C ALA A 560 7.04 -11.82 -19.23
N ALA A 561 5.95 -12.08 -19.96
CA ALA A 561 5.73 -13.34 -20.66
C ALA A 561 6.82 -13.61 -21.72
N THR A 562 7.19 -12.58 -22.48
CA THR A 562 8.19 -12.65 -23.54
C THR A 562 9.58 -12.93 -22.97
N LEU A 563 9.96 -12.25 -21.89
CA LEU A 563 11.20 -12.50 -21.18
C LEU A 563 11.25 -13.92 -20.62
N ALA A 564 10.17 -14.38 -19.96
CA ALA A 564 10.11 -15.74 -19.43
C ALA A 564 10.28 -16.79 -20.53
N GLU A 565 9.67 -16.58 -21.70
CA GLU A 565 9.80 -17.53 -22.81
C GLU A 565 11.22 -17.58 -23.40
N LYS A 566 11.84 -16.41 -23.58
CA LYS A 566 13.24 -16.34 -24.04
C LYS A 566 14.21 -16.95 -23.02
N LEU A 567 13.97 -16.73 -21.72
CA LEU A 567 14.76 -17.34 -20.65
C LEU A 567 14.58 -18.87 -20.61
N ARG A 568 13.37 -19.39 -20.84
CA ARG A 568 13.15 -20.85 -20.95
C ARG A 568 13.89 -21.45 -22.15
N THR A 569 13.82 -20.79 -23.31
CA THR A 569 14.59 -21.21 -24.49
C THR A 569 16.10 -21.23 -24.18
N LEU A 570 16.62 -20.22 -23.48
CA LEU A 570 18.02 -20.19 -23.05
C LEU A 570 18.32 -21.32 -22.04
N ASN A 571 17.41 -21.57 -21.09
CA ASN A 571 17.53 -22.64 -20.11
C ASN A 571 17.61 -24.03 -20.76
N ASP A 572 16.81 -24.29 -21.81
CA ASP A 572 16.85 -25.55 -22.54
C ASP A 572 18.24 -25.80 -23.17
N LEU A 573 18.88 -24.75 -23.70
CA LEU A 573 20.24 -24.85 -24.24
C LEU A 573 21.28 -25.10 -23.13
N VAL A 574 21.08 -24.51 -21.95
CA VAL A 574 21.93 -24.73 -20.78
C VAL A 574 21.79 -26.15 -20.23
N GLU A 575 20.57 -26.68 -20.12
CA GLU A 575 20.30 -28.04 -19.67
C GLU A 575 20.90 -29.09 -20.61
N ARG A 576 20.91 -28.81 -21.91
CA ARG A 576 21.59 -29.63 -22.94
C ARG A 576 23.10 -29.42 -23.00
N ARG A 577 23.65 -28.48 -22.21
CA ARG A 577 25.07 -28.06 -22.21
C ARG A 577 25.57 -27.51 -23.55
N GLU A 578 24.66 -27.00 -24.37
CA GLU A 578 24.99 -26.27 -25.61
C GLU A 578 25.47 -24.84 -25.29
N LEU A 579 24.95 -24.27 -24.20
CA LEU A 579 25.45 -23.05 -23.57
C LEU A 579 25.89 -23.33 -22.15
N HIS A 580 26.92 -22.62 -21.68
CA HIS A 580 27.45 -22.73 -20.31
C HIS A 580 27.73 -24.19 -19.87
N PRO A 581 28.53 -24.98 -20.62
CA PRO A 581 28.69 -26.42 -20.39
C PRO A 581 29.26 -26.77 -19.01
N ASN A 582 29.94 -25.83 -18.36
CA ASN A 582 30.55 -25.97 -17.04
C ASN A 582 29.63 -25.52 -15.88
N LEU A 583 28.43 -24.99 -16.16
CA LEU A 583 27.50 -24.56 -15.13
C LEU A 583 26.94 -25.77 -14.36
N SER A 584 26.94 -25.67 -13.03
CA SER A 584 26.41 -26.72 -12.15
C SER A 584 25.48 -26.11 -11.07
N PRO A 585 24.27 -26.65 -10.88
CA PRO A 585 23.56 -27.51 -11.82
C PRO A 585 23.35 -26.78 -13.17
N PRO A 586 23.22 -27.48 -14.31
CA PRO A 586 23.08 -26.87 -15.63
C PRO A 586 21.65 -26.36 -15.83
N THR A 587 21.25 -25.32 -15.09
CA THR A 587 19.91 -24.73 -15.16
C THR A 587 19.96 -23.26 -14.74
N LEU A 588 19.01 -22.50 -15.28
CA LEU A 588 18.75 -21.11 -14.97
C LEU A 588 17.56 -20.93 -14.00
N TRP A 589 16.92 -22.02 -13.55
CA TRP A 589 15.81 -21.99 -12.58
C TRP A 589 14.70 -20.98 -12.93
N VAL A 590 14.36 -20.87 -14.22
CA VAL A 590 13.43 -19.85 -14.72
C VAL A 590 12.04 -20.05 -14.12
N CYS A 591 11.53 -19.03 -13.44
CA CYS A 591 10.21 -19.07 -12.80
C CYS A 591 9.45 -17.76 -13.03
N ARG A 592 8.16 -17.88 -13.31
CA ARG A 592 7.23 -16.76 -13.41
C ARG A 592 5.83 -17.23 -13.00
N SER A 593 5.24 -16.55 -12.01
CA SER A 593 3.81 -16.67 -11.71
C SER A 593 2.94 -16.16 -12.89
N PRO A 594 1.83 -16.80 -13.28
CA PRO A 594 1.10 -16.53 -14.54
C PRO A 594 0.78 -15.05 -14.86
N VAL A 595 0.44 -14.25 -13.85
CA VAL A 595 0.09 -12.82 -14.00
C VAL A 595 1.17 -11.86 -13.46
N SER A 596 2.32 -12.39 -13.08
CA SER A 596 3.42 -11.62 -12.53
C SER A 596 4.15 -10.79 -13.56
N LEU A 597 4.57 -9.62 -13.12
CA LEU A 597 5.51 -8.77 -13.84
C LEU A 597 6.97 -9.15 -13.52
N ALA A 598 7.21 -10.00 -12.52
CA ALA A 598 8.54 -10.50 -12.17
C ALA A 598 8.84 -11.80 -12.92
N VAL A 599 10.06 -11.90 -13.45
CA VAL A 599 10.62 -13.14 -14.00
C VAL A 599 11.91 -13.45 -13.25
N ILE A 600 11.91 -14.58 -12.56
CA ILE A 600 13.01 -15.04 -11.71
C ILE A 600 13.89 -15.98 -12.51
N PHE A 601 15.20 -15.89 -12.34
CA PHE A 601 16.18 -16.79 -12.93
C PHE A 601 17.48 -16.78 -12.12
N ARG A 602 18.42 -17.65 -12.49
CA ARG A 602 19.73 -17.76 -11.86
C ARG A 602 20.49 -16.44 -11.93
N ARG A 603 21.11 -16.06 -10.81
CA ARG A 603 21.93 -14.85 -10.71
C ARG A 603 23.12 -14.93 -11.69
N PRO A 604 23.25 -14.00 -12.65
CA PRO A 604 24.44 -13.88 -13.49
C PRO A 604 25.60 -13.25 -12.71
N ASN A 605 26.75 -13.12 -13.38
CA ASN A 605 27.95 -12.52 -12.81
C ASN A 605 27.73 -11.05 -12.39
N LYS A 606 28.67 -10.52 -11.58
CA LYS A 606 28.61 -9.14 -11.05
C LYS A 606 28.45 -8.08 -12.15
N ALA A 607 29.08 -8.25 -13.32
CA ALA A 607 29.04 -7.27 -14.40
C ALA A 607 27.64 -7.13 -15.01
N ILE A 608 26.95 -8.26 -15.27
CA ILE A 608 25.57 -8.25 -15.76
C ILE A 608 24.61 -7.73 -14.68
N MET A 609 24.81 -8.14 -13.42
CA MET A 609 24.02 -7.64 -12.29
C MET A 609 24.08 -6.11 -12.19
N GLN A 610 25.28 -5.52 -12.30
CA GLN A 610 25.48 -4.08 -12.26
C GLN A 610 24.95 -3.38 -13.52
N LYS A 611 25.16 -3.95 -14.71
CA LYS A 611 24.69 -3.39 -15.97
C LYS A 611 23.18 -3.18 -15.97
N TYR A 612 22.42 -4.15 -15.46
CA TYR A 612 20.95 -4.14 -15.48
C TYR A 612 20.29 -3.75 -14.14
N ILE A 613 21.09 -3.31 -13.17
CA ILE A 613 20.66 -2.95 -11.81
C ILE A 613 19.75 -4.04 -11.22
N LEU A 614 20.22 -5.28 -11.31
CA LEU A 614 19.50 -6.46 -10.86
C LEU A 614 19.61 -6.62 -9.34
N CYS A 615 18.57 -7.12 -8.68
CA CYS A 615 18.63 -7.51 -7.28
C CYS A 615 18.95 -9.01 -7.15
N GLY A 616 19.66 -9.39 -6.10
CA GLY A 616 20.01 -10.79 -5.82
C GLY A 616 19.31 -11.29 -4.56
N GLU A 617 18.88 -12.55 -4.57
CA GLU A 617 18.38 -13.26 -3.40
C GLU A 617 18.96 -14.68 -3.36
N GLU A 618 19.16 -15.22 -2.16
CA GLU A 618 19.58 -16.61 -1.97
C GLU A 618 18.42 -17.41 -1.36
N GLU A 619 17.93 -18.40 -2.11
CA GLU A 619 16.91 -19.33 -1.65
C GLU A 619 17.59 -20.61 -1.14
N PHE A 620 17.42 -20.88 0.15
CA PHE A 620 17.93 -22.10 0.78
C PHE A 620 16.86 -23.19 0.76
N ARG A 621 17.12 -24.28 0.04
CA ARG A 621 16.34 -25.53 0.06
C ARG A 621 17.16 -26.62 0.75
N PRO A 622 16.52 -27.66 1.34
CA PRO A 622 17.26 -28.79 1.88
C PRO A 622 18.20 -29.40 0.82
N GLY A 623 19.51 -29.22 1.02
CA GLY A 623 20.55 -29.73 0.10
C GLY A 623 20.85 -28.89 -1.15
N GLU A 624 20.23 -27.72 -1.33
CA GLU A 624 20.47 -26.84 -2.48
C GLU A 624 20.40 -25.35 -2.08
N SER A 625 21.42 -24.56 -2.43
CA SER A 625 21.39 -23.11 -2.33
C SER A 625 21.25 -22.52 -3.73
N ARG A 626 20.20 -21.73 -3.96
CA ARG A 626 19.95 -21.09 -5.26
C ARG A 626 20.21 -19.60 -5.15
N LYS A 627 21.20 -19.11 -5.91
CA LYS A 627 21.41 -17.67 -6.09
C LYS A 627 20.55 -17.21 -7.25
N LEU A 628 19.53 -16.42 -6.94
CA LEU A 628 18.50 -15.97 -7.86
C LEU A 628 18.61 -14.47 -8.08
N THR A 629 18.08 -14.04 -9.21
CA THR A 629 17.77 -12.65 -9.51
C THR A 629 16.39 -12.58 -10.18
N HIS A 630 15.90 -11.37 -10.41
CA HIS A 630 14.71 -11.17 -11.22
C HIS A 630 14.84 -9.96 -12.15
N VAL A 631 13.91 -9.89 -13.08
CA VAL A 631 13.55 -8.67 -13.79
C VAL A 631 12.09 -8.36 -13.54
N TYR A 632 11.78 -7.09 -13.27
CA TYR A 632 10.42 -6.57 -13.28
C TYR A 632 10.13 -5.88 -14.61
N ALA A 633 9.17 -6.43 -15.36
CA ALA A 633 8.67 -5.85 -16.60
C ALA A 633 7.75 -4.66 -16.31
N MET A 634 8.36 -3.52 -15.98
CA MET A 634 7.68 -2.24 -15.80
C MET A 634 7.45 -1.54 -17.15
N GLU A 635 6.74 -0.40 -17.14
CA GLU A 635 6.35 0.33 -18.35
C GLU A 635 7.51 0.65 -19.31
N HIS A 636 8.68 1.00 -18.77
CA HIS A 636 9.87 1.35 -19.55
C HIS A 636 10.59 0.14 -20.17
N VAL A 637 10.21 -1.09 -19.80
CA VAL A 637 10.83 -2.30 -20.32
C VAL A 637 10.31 -2.57 -21.74
N THR A 638 11.23 -2.79 -22.67
CA THR A 638 10.95 -3.04 -24.09
C THR A 638 11.54 -4.36 -24.55
N LEU A 639 11.14 -4.82 -25.74
CA LEU A 639 11.75 -6.01 -26.35
C LEU A 639 13.26 -5.86 -26.53
N GLU A 640 13.77 -4.66 -26.82
CA GLU A 640 15.21 -4.40 -26.92
C GLU A 640 15.94 -4.62 -25.60
N HIS A 641 15.34 -4.21 -24.46
CA HIS A 641 15.91 -4.52 -23.14
C HIS A 641 15.99 -6.02 -22.91
N VAL A 642 14.90 -6.74 -23.22
CA VAL A 642 14.82 -8.20 -23.10
C VAL A 642 15.87 -8.87 -23.98
N ASP A 643 15.95 -8.51 -25.26
CA ASP A 643 16.88 -9.11 -26.22
C ASP A 643 18.35 -8.84 -25.84
N ARG A 644 18.67 -7.62 -25.39
CA ARG A 644 20.02 -7.30 -24.89
C ARG A 644 20.38 -8.15 -23.67
N LEU A 645 19.47 -8.29 -22.70
CA LEU A 645 19.71 -9.13 -21.53
C LEU A 645 19.91 -10.60 -21.92
N ILE A 646 19.06 -11.15 -22.80
CA ILE A 646 19.18 -12.55 -23.26
C ILE A 646 20.51 -12.76 -24.00
N HIS A 647 20.91 -11.80 -24.83
CA HIS A 647 22.21 -11.84 -25.51
C HIS A 647 23.36 -11.91 -24.51
N ASP A 648 23.39 -11.01 -23.51
CA ASP A 648 24.42 -11.00 -22.47
C ASP A 648 24.43 -12.31 -21.66
N LEU A 649 23.26 -12.84 -21.30
CA LEU A 649 23.13 -14.11 -20.56
C LEU A 649 23.57 -15.33 -21.39
N SER A 650 23.59 -15.22 -22.71
CA SER A 650 24.07 -16.30 -23.60
C SER A 650 25.59 -16.32 -23.78
N GLN A 651 26.31 -15.25 -23.39
CA GLN A 651 27.77 -15.15 -23.58
C GLN A 651 28.55 -16.01 -22.59
N ASP A 652 29.68 -16.58 -23.02
CA ASP A 652 30.58 -17.31 -22.13
C ASP A 652 30.97 -16.47 -20.91
N GLY A 653 30.89 -17.07 -19.71
CA GLY A 653 31.19 -16.39 -18.45
C GLY A 653 30.07 -15.51 -17.91
N ALA A 654 28.86 -15.53 -18.48
CA ALA A 654 27.70 -14.82 -17.95
C ALA A 654 27.29 -15.27 -16.53
N PHE A 655 27.71 -16.47 -16.10
CA PHE A 655 27.44 -17.04 -14.78
C PHE A 655 28.75 -17.47 -14.10
N ASP A 656 28.81 -17.29 -12.78
CA ASP A 656 29.95 -17.71 -11.97
C ASP A 656 29.95 -19.26 -11.80
N LEU A 657 31.09 -19.91 -12.06
CA LEU A 657 31.24 -21.38 -12.08
C LEU A 657 31.50 -22.00 -10.69
N HIS A 658 31.87 -21.18 -9.71
CA HIS A 658 32.42 -21.63 -8.41
C HIS A 658 31.70 -21.01 -7.22
N GLU A 659 30.37 -20.99 -7.26
CA GLU A 659 29.57 -20.29 -6.25
C GLU A 659 28.36 -21.02 -5.71
#